data_AF-A0A6J6JPL0-F1
#
_entry.id   AF-A0A6J6JPL0-F1
#
_cell.length_a   1.000
_cell.length_b   1.000
_cell.length_c   1.000
_cell.angle_alpha   90.00
_cell.angle_beta   90.00
_cell.angle_gamma   90.00
#
_symmetry.space_group_name_H-M   'P 1'
#
loop_
_entity.id
_entity.type
_entity.pdbx_description
1 polymer ?
#
loop_
_entity_poly.entity_id
_entity_poly.type
_entity_poly.pdbx_seq_one_letter_code
_entity_poly.pdbx_strand_id
1 'polypeptide(L)'
;MIKSQVWLVSLIALASVALGAASSGAAPKKAASGHTCTIIGTEKSETLKGTSKADVICGFGGNDALYGFGGNDILDGGAGNDRLYGGDGNDSLNGGTGVDTIDGGSGSNLAKKDAGDRVSRSQVVVNLPQAKPVATVSAAPSTAPSASPTSSTSATPSPTSSPSGSPTASPTPSASPGGGSGGSSGGGSSSATPTPTPSASPTASPSPSSTPAPSSSPSANVIRVDFEAPSSTLTLVGFSGDSPSLAVAPTPSPLGSTNALRISRDSSSGGAGSVFYTAAQTLISQNSLVVTLELYAPAANQPVLLKLENPSNASDAVETIATTTQVGWQTMTFNFANNRSGTPAFSSATSYRKAVIFYGFGTSTGALTAYVDNVTFQPETSATPAPTTSAYTRGALLWSDEFNNAAGALDSGKWTSRYCGHASSNGGGACHNNEQQSYQPSANALDGSGNAVITTEKLSTSITGGQCLAWSGSCPFTSGRFDTQGKVSFQYGLIEARIQNPVGGANWPAFWMLGTDITSVGWPSSGEIDIMEGKSSSLVSGAIHWSNGGNDAYAYANHPGDNFTNGFHVYSVYWLENYIALYVDGTKILERTNTTLDQSGAWAFNHPFFIIFNNAISPAGGFSDAYNGWSTSQMKIDYVRHYQLNGVGTVGN
;
A
#
# COMPACT_ATOMS: atom_id res chain seq x y z
N MET A 1 -62.69 -7.20 39.60
CA MET A 1 -61.58 -7.42 40.56
C MET A 1 -61.30 -8.92 40.65
N ILE A 2 -60.02 -9.31 40.73
CA ILE A 2 -59.51 -10.59 41.29
C ILE A 2 -59.71 -11.91 40.47
N LYS A 3 -58.60 -12.67 40.35
CA LYS A 3 -58.43 -14.11 40.00
C LYS A 3 -58.71 -14.63 38.56
N SER A 4 -57.61 -14.86 37.83
CA SER A 4 -57.21 -16.16 37.25
C SER A 4 -55.70 -16.10 36.99
N GLN A 5 -54.84 -16.71 37.82
CA GLN A 5 -54.32 -18.10 37.77
C GLN A 5 -53.26 -18.35 36.67
N VAL A 6 -52.18 -19.02 37.08
CA VAL A 6 -50.91 -19.27 36.35
C VAL A 6 -50.93 -20.68 35.76
N TRP A 7 -50.29 -20.89 34.61
CA TRP A 7 -49.52 -22.13 34.31
C TRP A 7 -48.38 -21.83 33.32
N LEU A 8 -47.29 -22.61 33.42
CA LEU A 8 -46.05 -22.48 32.62
C LEU A 8 -46.14 -23.22 31.28
N VAL A 9 -45.43 -22.72 30.25
CA VAL A 9 -44.33 -23.43 29.56
C VAL A 9 -43.31 -22.37 29.06
N SER A 10 -42.01 -22.67 29.12
CA SER A 10 -40.93 -21.78 28.68
C SER A 10 -40.59 -21.94 27.20
N LEU A 11 -40.22 -20.84 26.52
CA LEU A 11 -39.18 -20.87 25.48
C LEU A 11 -38.38 -19.57 25.51
N ILE A 12 -37.07 -19.65 25.25
CA ILE A 12 -36.15 -18.51 25.36
C ILE A 12 -35.90 -17.90 23.98
N ALA A 13 -36.05 -16.58 23.88
CA ALA A 13 -35.54 -15.78 22.76
C ALA A 13 -34.95 -14.47 23.32
N LEU A 14 -33.61 -14.39 23.37
CA LEU A 14 -32.94 -13.12 23.69
C LEU A 14 -32.90 -12.24 22.44
N ALA A 15 -33.67 -11.15 22.45
CA ALA A 15 -33.54 -10.04 21.50
C ALA A 15 -32.85 -8.86 22.21
N SER A 16 -31.51 -8.93 22.31
CA SER A 16 -30.70 -7.93 23.01
C SER A 16 -30.53 -6.64 22.22
N VAL A 17 -31.51 -5.72 22.29
CA VAL A 17 -31.33 -4.34 21.82
C VAL A 17 -30.50 -3.57 22.83
N ALA A 18 -29.17 -3.62 22.68
CA ALA A 18 -28.23 -2.83 23.46
C ALA A 18 -27.80 -1.59 22.67
N LEU A 19 -28.13 -0.39 23.18
CA LEU A 19 -27.62 0.87 22.63
C LEU A 19 -26.13 1.02 23.00
N GLY A 20 -25.25 0.57 22.11
CA GLY A 20 -23.83 0.90 22.17
C GLY A 20 -23.59 2.30 21.59
N ALA A 21 -23.34 3.29 22.44
CA ALA A 21 -22.97 4.62 21.99
C ALA A 21 -21.55 4.59 21.39
N ALA A 22 -21.44 4.71 20.06
CA ALA A 22 -20.16 4.79 19.38
C ALA A 22 -19.51 6.15 19.65
N SER A 23 -18.48 6.18 20.50
CA SER A 23 -17.61 7.33 20.65
C SER A 23 -16.75 7.48 19.39
N SER A 24 -17.08 8.45 18.54
CA SER A 24 -16.32 8.77 17.34
C SER A 24 -14.90 9.22 17.69
N GLY A 25 -13.92 8.35 17.47
CA GLY A 25 -12.50 8.68 17.60
C GLY A 25 -12.06 9.61 16.47
N ALA A 26 -12.24 10.91 16.66
CA ALA A 26 -11.78 11.91 15.71
C ALA A 26 -10.25 11.82 15.51
N ALA A 27 -9.79 12.07 14.28
CA ALA A 27 -8.37 12.09 13.97
C ALA A 27 -7.64 13.11 14.87
N PRO A 28 -6.44 12.78 15.40
CA PRO A 28 -5.75 13.66 16.32
C PRO A 28 -5.30 14.93 15.61
N LYS A 29 -5.91 16.08 15.98
CA LYS A 29 -5.59 17.39 15.38
C LYS A 29 -4.09 17.71 15.53
N LYS A 30 -3.56 18.53 14.61
CA LYS A 30 -2.14 18.88 14.52
C LYS A 30 -1.93 20.39 14.41
N ALA A 31 -0.79 20.85 14.94
CA ALA A 31 -0.26 22.19 14.71
C ALA A 31 0.37 22.28 13.30
N ALA A 32 0.52 23.50 12.79
CA ALA A 32 1.21 23.83 11.53
C ALA A 32 2.69 23.38 11.49
N SER A 33 3.29 23.09 12.65
CA SER A 33 4.62 22.47 12.77
C SER A 33 4.62 20.94 12.56
N GLY A 34 3.47 20.32 12.33
CA GLY A 34 3.27 18.87 12.13
C GLY A 34 3.10 18.06 13.42
N HIS A 35 3.38 18.66 14.58
CA HIS A 35 3.19 18.04 15.89
C HIS A 35 1.71 17.80 16.20
N THR A 36 1.40 16.71 16.90
CA THR A 36 0.04 16.41 17.36
C THR A 36 -0.29 17.23 18.59
N CYS A 37 -1.45 17.90 18.58
CA CYS A 37 -1.90 18.74 19.67
C CYS A 37 -2.22 17.91 20.93
N THR A 38 -1.64 18.26 22.08
CA THR A 38 -2.02 17.74 23.39
C THR A 38 -3.21 18.52 23.97
N ILE A 39 -3.36 19.79 23.58
CA ILE A 39 -4.45 20.68 23.98
C ILE A 39 -5.08 21.28 22.71
N ILE A 40 -6.40 21.18 22.59
CA ILE A 40 -7.15 21.41 21.36
C ILE A 40 -8.33 22.37 21.62
N GLY A 41 -8.35 23.50 20.90
CA GLY A 41 -9.49 24.42 20.79
C GLY A 41 -10.43 24.10 19.62
N THR A 42 -11.40 25.00 19.42
CA THR A 42 -12.44 24.91 18.39
C THR A 42 -12.40 26.10 17.43
N GLU A 43 -13.50 26.37 16.72
CA GLU A 43 -13.62 27.51 15.81
C GLU A 43 -14.22 28.73 16.55
N LYS A 44 -13.81 28.97 17.81
CA LYS A 44 -14.30 30.02 18.71
C LYS A 44 -13.20 30.56 19.62
N SER A 45 -13.31 31.84 19.97
CA SER A 45 -12.51 32.49 21.02
C SER A 45 -12.53 31.73 22.36
N GLU A 46 -11.40 31.15 22.72
CA GLU A 46 -11.19 30.32 23.91
C GLU A 46 -9.96 30.80 24.73
N THR A 47 -9.64 30.09 25.81
CA THR A 47 -8.45 30.36 26.63
C THR A 47 -7.81 29.05 27.04
N LEU A 48 -6.71 28.71 26.36
CA LEU A 48 -6.04 27.42 26.44
C LEU A 48 -4.78 27.53 27.31
N LYS A 49 -4.53 26.51 28.14
CA LYS A 49 -3.52 26.55 29.19
C LYS A 49 -2.78 25.21 29.29
N GLY A 50 -1.48 25.24 29.02
CA GLY A 50 -0.52 24.16 29.20
C GLY A 50 -0.17 23.91 30.67
N THR A 51 0.94 23.22 30.87
CA THR A 51 1.35 22.69 32.17
C THR A 51 2.73 23.22 32.61
N SER A 52 3.51 22.42 33.33
CA SER A 52 4.93 22.70 33.63
C SER A 52 5.84 21.71 32.91
N LYS A 53 5.43 21.31 31.70
CA LYS A 53 6.08 20.37 30.80
C LYS A 53 5.78 20.77 29.35
N ALA A 54 6.65 20.35 28.43
CA ALA A 54 6.49 20.53 26.99
C ALA A 54 5.10 20.09 26.48
N ASP A 55 4.27 21.06 26.09
CA ASP A 55 2.91 20.88 25.59
C ASP A 55 2.77 21.31 24.11
N VAL A 56 1.72 20.84 23.44
CA VAL A 56 1.37 21.23 22.05
C VAL A 56 -0.07 21.77 22.05
N ILE A 57 -0.21 23.09 21.99
CA ILE A 57 -1.47 23.81 22.16
C ILE A 57 -1.90 24.40 20.83
N CYS A 58 -3.12 24.10 20.41
CA CYS A 58 -3.66 24.49 19.11
C CYS A 58 -5.05 25.14 19.26
N GLY A 59 -5.21 26.43 18.93
CA GLY A 59 -6.47 27.17 19.02
C GLY A 59 -7.47 26.78 17.94
N PHE A 60 -7.01 26.79 16.68
CA PHE A 60 -7.73 26.60 15.41
C PHE A 60 -8.41 27.86 14.86
N GLY A 61 -9.43 28.40 15.51
CA GLY A 61 -10.13 29.57 14.97
C GLY A 61 -10.87 30.39 16.01
N GLY A 62 -11.04 31.69 15.76
CA GLY A 62 -11.49 32.65 16.76
C GLY A 62 -10.30 33.35 17.45
N ASN A 63 -10.57 34.39 18.23
CA ASN A 63 -9.51 35.18 18.87
C ASN A 63 -9.17 34.58 20.24
N ASP A 64 -8.01 33.94 20.36
CA ASP A 64 -7.67 33.08 21.49
C ASP A 64 -6.65 33.67 22.47
N ALA A 65 -6.52 33.03 23.63
CA ALA A 65 -5.44 33.27 24.59
C ALA A 65 -4.79 31.94 25.01
N LEU A 66 -3.62 31.65 24.44
CA LEU A 66 -2.81 30.45 24.70
C LEU A 66 -1.71 30.78 25.72
N TYR A 67 -1.54 29.92 26.71
CA TYR A 67 -0.49 30.01 27.72
C TYR A 67 0.23 28.66 27.84
N GLY A 68 1.52 28.57 27.53
CA GLY A 68 2.33 27.36 27.77
C GLY A 68 2.64 27.17 29.26
N PHE A 69 3.05 28.27 29.90
CA PHE A 69 3.57 28.43 31.27
C PHE A 69 5.02 27.97 31.48
N GLY A 70 5.39 26.75 31.11
CA GLY A 70 6.78 26.30 31.25
C GLY A 70 7.01 24.90 30.74
N GLY A 71 8.04 24.73 29.94
CA GLY A 71 8.19 23.56 29.07
C GLY A 71 9.11 23.91 27.91
N ASN A 72 9.02 23.18 26.81
CA ASN A 72 9.53 23.65 25.52
C ASN A 72 8.32 23.51 24.59
N ASP A 73 7.48 24.52 24.59
CA ASP A 73 6.08 24.41 24.18
C ASP A 73 5.89 24.77 22.71
N ILE A 74 4.85 24.19 22.11
CA ILE A 74 4.47 24.46 20.72
C ILE A 74 3.06 25.06 20.75
N LEU A 75 2.97 26.37 20.55
CA LEU A 75 1.71 27.11 20.54
C LEU A 75 1.36 27.48 19.10
N ASP A 76 0.12 27.21 18.69
CA ASP A 76 -0.41 27.52 17.37
C ASP A 76 -1.79 28.16 17.54
N GLY A 77 -1.92 29.45 17.24
CA GLY A 77 -3.20 30.18 17.36
C GLY A 77 -4.20 29.67 16.34
N GLY A 78 -3.97 30.02 15.07
CA GLY A 78 -4.71 29.49 13.93
C GLY A 78 -5.29 30.61 13.07
N ALA A 79 -6.59 30.91 13.24
CA ALA A 79 -7.29 31.94 12.48
C ALA A 79 -8.05 32.90 13.42
N GLY A 80 -7.37 33.97 13.86
CA GLY A 80 -7.80 34.79 14.98
C GLY A 80 -7.11 36.15 15.11
N ASN A 81 -7.11 36.70 16.33
CA ASN A 81 -6.29 37.85 16.73
C ASN A 81 -5.78 37.52 18.13
N ASP A 82 -4.78 36.66 18.15
CA ASP A 82 -4.53 35.74 19.24
C ASP A 82 -3.47 36.28 20.19
N ARG A 83 -3.45 35.71 21.40
CA ARG A 83 -2.44 36.03 22.43
C ARG A 83 -1.73 34.75 22.82
N LEU A 84 -0.53 34.58 22.30
CA LEU A 84 0.31 33.42 22.57
C LEU A 84 1.38 33.84 23.58
N TYR A 85 1.30 33.28 24.78
CA TYR A 85 2.33 33.39 25.81
C TYR A 85 3.01 32.04 25.95
N GLY A 86 4.31 31.97 25.68
CA GLY A 86 5.11 30.76 25.90
C GLY A 86 5.23 30.45 27.39
N GLY A 87 6.39 30.67 27.96
CA GLY A 87 6.56 30.51 29.40
C GLY A 87 8.01 30.59 29.83
N ASP A 88 8.39 29.73 30.75
CA ASP A 88 9.80 29.49 31.07
C ASP A 88 10.32 28.27 30.28
N GLY A 89 11.11 28.52 29.24
CA GLY A 89 11.75 27.48 28.41
C GLY A 89 12.07 27.89 26.98
N ASN A 90 12.12 26.93 26.04
CA ASN A 90 12.47 27.15 24.63
C ASN A 90 11.29 26.82 23.71
N ASP A 91 10.45 27.82 23.46
CA ASP A 91 9.13 27.67 22.85
C ASP A 91 9.13 27.94 21.33
N SER A 92 8.14 27.39 20.64
CA SER A 92 7.95 27.44 19.19
C SER A 92 6.52 27.89 18.87
N LEU A 93 6.34 29.20 18.71
CA LEU A 93 5.04 29.86 18.64
C LEU A 93 4.67 30.23 17.19
N ASN A 94 3.45 29.90 16.74
CA ASN A 94 2.88 30.32 15.47
C ASN A 94 1.60 31.12 15.75
N GLY A 95 1.55 32.40 15.37
CA GLY A 95 0.31 33.18 15.46
C GLY A 95 -0.78 32.54 14.58
N GLY A 96 -0.50 32.53 13.28
CA GLY A 96 -1.42 32.03 12.26
C GLY A 96 -1.84 33.17 11.35
N THR A 97 -3.10 33.18 10.92
CA THR A 97 -3.65 34.25 10.08
C THR A 97 -4.45 35.24 10.91
N GLY A 98 -3.89 36.43 11.16
CA GLY A 98 -4.50 37.40 12.06
C GLY A 98 -3.71 38.69 12.28
N VAL A 99 -3.89 39.27 13.47
CA VAL A 99 -3.07 40.35 14.02
C VAL A 99 -2.74 40.02 15.47
N ASP A 100 -1.70 39.21 15.64
CA ASP A 100 -1.47 38.47 16.89
C ASP A 100 -0.53 39.22 17.85
N THR A 101 -0.51 38.75 19.09
CA THR A 101 0.43 39.16 20.13
C THR A 101 1.14 37.91 20.66
N ILE A 102 2.38 37.72 20.25
CA ILE A 102 3.19 36.53 20.55
C ILE A 102 4.31 36.95 21.49
N ASP A 103 4.35 36.39 22.69
CA ASP A 103 5.35 36.71 23.72
C ASP A 103 5.98 35.42 24.28
N GLY A 104 7.19 35.12 23.83
CA GLY A 104 7.84 33.82 24.07
C GLY A 104 8.21 33.55 25.53
N GLY A 105 8.25 34.55 26.41
CA GLY A 105 8.58 34.33 27.81
C GLY A 105 10.08 34.40 28.13
N SER A 106 10.62 33.36 28.76
CA SER A 106 11.97 33.28 29.31
C SER A 106 12.76 32.13 28.67
N GLY A 107 13.56 32.42 27.65
CA GLY A 107 14.49 31.46 27.06
C GLY A 107 14.76 31.70 25.57
N SER A 108 15.03 30.64 24.81
CA SER A 108 15.46 30.71 23.41
C SER A 108 14.32 30.38 22.44
N ASN A 109 13.34 31.29 22.38
CA ASN A 109 12.06 31.06 21.70
C ASN A 109 12.10 31.42 20.20
N LEU A 110 11.36 30.67 19.38
CA LEU A 110 11.15 30.92 17.96
C LEU A 110 9.68 31.29 17.70
N ALA A 111 9.45 32.31 16.89
CA ALA A 111 8.11 32.74 16.50
C ALA A 111 7.96 32.77 14.97
N LYS A 112 6.91 32.14 14.43
CA LYS A 112 6.39 32.44 13.09
C LYS A 112 5.20 33.39 13.23
N LYS A 113 5.15 34.37 12.33
CA LYS A 113 4.25 35.53 12.40
C LYS A 113 3.83 35.98 11.00
N ASP A 114 2.68 36.61 10.92
CA ASP A 114 2.09 37.20 9.73
C ASP A 114 2.13 38.75 9.77
N ALA A 115 1.43 39.38 8.82
CA ALA A 115 1.52 40.79 8.45
C ALA A 115 0.71 41.75 9.36
N GLY A 116 0.91 41.64 10.67
CA GLY A 116 0.35 42.56 11.67
C GLY A 116 0.94 42.36 13.08
N ASP A 117 1.49 41.18 13.33
CA ASP A 117 1.75 40.67 14.67
C ASP A 117 2.84 41.40 15.44
N ARG A 118 2.58 41.55 16.74
CA ARG A 118 3.51 42.05 17.74
C ARG A 118 4.19 40.86 18.41
N VAL A 119 5.47 40.66 18.08
CA VAL A 119 6.30 39.60 18.68
C VAL A 119 7.24 40.20 19.72
N SER A 120 7.27 39.62 20.91
CA SER A 120 8.27 39.89 21.95
C SER A 120 8.92 38.59 22.45
N ARG A 121 10.11 38.73 23.03
CA ARG A 121 10.89 37.66 23.70
C ARG A 121 11.05 36.37 22.88
N SER A 122 11.07 36.50 21.55
CA SER A 122 11.19 35.41 20.57
C SER A 122 11.96 35.89 19.34
N GLN A 123 12.74 35.01 18.71
CA GLN A 123 13.35 35.23 17.41
C GLN A 123 12.34 34.90 16.30
N VAL A 124 12.07 35.86 15.42
CA VAL A 124 11.15 35.66 14.28
C VAL A 124 11.81 34.79 13.21
N VAL A 125 11.09 33.78 12.72
CA VAL A 125 11.52 32.85 11.65
C VAL A 125 10.43 32.67 10.59
N VAL A 126 10.83 32.45 9.34
CA VAL A 126 9.91 32.27 8.19
C VAL A 126 9.13 30.96 8.31
N ASN A 127 9.79 29.91 8.81
CA ASN A 127 9.20 28.63 9.15
C ASN A 127 9.74 28.19 10.52
N LEU A 128 8.85 27.67 11.38
CA LEU A 128 9.24 26.98 12.60
C LEU A 128 9.92 25.65 12.25
N PRO A 129 10.78 25.10 13.13
CA PRO A 129 11.26 23.74 13.00
C PRO A 129 10.08 22.75 12.97
N GLN A 130 9.88 22.09 11.83
CA GLN A 130 8.89 21.04 11.71
C GLN A 130 9.25 19.84 12.60
N ALA A 131 8.23 19.08 12.99
CA ALA A 131 8.40 17.82 13.72
C ALA A 131 9.41 16.93 12.99
N LYS A 132 10.61 16.77 13.56
CA LYS A 132 11.63 15.88 13.01
C LYS A 132 11.04 14.47 12.96
N PRO A 133 11.04 13.78 11.79
CA PRO A 133 10.52 12.42 11.70
C PRO A 133 11.13 11.53 12.79
N VAL A 134 10.27 10.84 13.54
CA VAL A 134 10.67 10.13 14.76
C VAL A 134 11.50 8.90 14.40
N ALA A 135 12.82 9.10 14.32
CA ALA A 135 13.79 8.02 14.16
C ALA A 135 13.84 7.18 15.44
N THR A 136 13.22 6.00 15.41
CA THR A 136 13.11 5.11 16.57
C THR A 136 14.41 4.35 16.83
N VAL A 137 15.20 4.82 17.79
CA VAL A 137 16.24 4.02 18.47
C VAL A 137 16.33 4.45 19.93
N SER A 138 16.68 3.52 20.83
CA SER A 138 16.74 3.76 22.27
C SER A 138 17.99 3.14 22.89
N ALA A 139 18.58 3.88 23.85
CA ALA A 139 19.71 3.53 24.71
C ALA A 139 21.09 3.26 24.05
N ALA A 140 22.14 3.56 24.82
CA ALA A 140 23.56 3.38 24.49
C ALA A 140 24.26 2.62 25.65
N PRO A 141 25.59 2.39 25.58
CA PRO A 141 26.43 2.84 26.71
C PRO A 141 27.90 3.23 26.41
N SER A 142 28.36 4.31 27.06
CA SER A 142 29.74 4.59 27.55
C SER A 142 30.93 4.65 26.55
N THR A 143 32.04 5.37 26.78
CA THR A 143 32.62 6.02 27.99
C THR A 143 33.03 7.50 27.75
N ALA A 144 33.59 8.16 28.78
CA ALA A 144 34.10 9.55 28.81
C ALA A 144 35.55 9.57 29.39
N PRO A 145 36.27 10.71 29.61
CA PRO A 145 35.89 12.13 29.46
C PRO A 145 36.97 13.13 28.90
N SER A 146 36.55 14.38 28.61
CA SER A 146 37.36 15.64 28.56
C SER A 146 38.51 15.77 27.52
N ALA A 147 38.90 16.94 27.00
CA ALA A 147 38.49 18.34 27.27
C ALA A 147 38.54 19.23 25.99
N SER A 148 38.09 20.47 26.11
CA SER A 148 37.93 21.50 25.04
C SER A 148 38.89 22.70 25.26
N PRO A 149 38.89 23.77 24.43
CA PRO A 149 38.92 23.91 22.95
C PRO A 149 39.96 24.96 22.47
N THR A 150 40.04 25.33 21.17
CA THR A 150 40.03 26.75 20.69
C THR A 150 40.02 26.94 19.14
N SER A 151 39.43 28.07 18.69
CA SER A 151 39.62 28.93 17.47
C SER A 151 40.56 28.57 16.30
N SER A 152 40.45 29.09 15.06
CA SER A 152 39.40 29.83 14.28
C SER A 152 39.94 30.16 12.86
N THR A 153 39.11 30.71 11.94
CA THR A 153 39.50 31.53 10.74
C THR A 153 40.37 30.86 9.63
N SER A 154 40.45 31.28 8.36
CA SER A 154 39.55 32.05 7.44
C SER A 154 40.12 32.07 6.00
N ALA A 155 39.26 32.37 5.00
CA ALA A 155 39.56 32.96 3.67
C ALA A 155 40.13 32.11 2.48
N THR A 156 39.50 32.33 1.32
CA THR A 156 39.92 32.09 -0.08
C THR A 156 40.76 33.29 -0.61
N PRO A 157 41.35 33.35 -1.85
CA PRO A 157 40.88 32.78 -3.13
C PRO A 157 41.94 32.16 -4.10
N SER A 158 41.48 31.75 -5.29
CA SER A 158 42.23 31.23 -6.47
C SER A 158 42.89 32.35 -7.31
N PRO A 159 43.68 32.11 -8.42
CA PRO A 159 43.16 31.54 -9.68
C PRO A 159 44.14 30.78 -10.66
N THR A 160 43.57 30.13 -11.70
CA THR A 160 44.07 29.89 -13.09
C THR A 160 45.56 29.54 -13.40
N SER A 161 45.89 28.57 -14.27
CA SER A 161 45.70 28.65 -15.74
C SER A 161 46.25 27.42 -16.53
N SER A 162 45.94 27.32 -17.83
CA SER A 162 46.54 26.41 -18.84
C SER A 162 46.99 27.22 -20.08
N PRO A 163 47.87 26.75 -21.01
CA PRO A 163 47.35 26.02 -22.20
C PRO A 163 48.31 25.07 -22.99
N SER A 164 47.70 24.22 -23.85
CA SER A 164 48.11 23.74 -25.20
C SER A 164 49.54 23.25 -25.56
N GLY A 165 49.63 22.09 -26.25
CA GLY A 165 50.80 21.70 -27.09
C GLY A 165 50.67 20.35 -27.84
N SER A 166 50.92 20.31 -29.15
CA SER A 166 50.94 19.14 -30.08
C SER A 166 51.56 19.59 -31.43
N PRO A 167 51.95 18.72 -32.42
CA PRO A 167 51.43 17.37 -32.74
C PRO A 167 52.46 16.32 -33.28
N THR A 168 51.95 15.19 -33.83
CA THR A 168 52.55 14.25 -34.84
C THR A 168 53.79 13.40 -34.47
N ALA A 169 54.02 12.17 -34.97
CA ALA A 169 53.31 11.31 -35.96
C ALA A 169 53.48 9.78 -35.66
N SER A 170 52.89 8.93 -36.52
CA SER A 170 52.94 7.44 -36.58
C SER A 170 53.53 6.97 -37.95
N PRO A 171 53.78 5.67 -38.29
CA PRO A 171 53.13 4.43 -37.80
C PRO A 171 53.98 3.12 -37.67
N THR A 172 53.26 2.04 -37.34
CA THR A 172 53.56 0.59 -37.26
C THR A 172 53.90 -0.07 -38.63
N PRO A 173 54.40 -1.35 -38.74
CA PRO A 173 53.58 -2.58 -38.54
C PRO A 173 54.28 -3.96 -38.22
N SER A 174 53.46 -5.02 -38.13
CA SER A 174 53.70 -6.47 -38.42
C SER A 174 53.61 -7.50 -37.26
N ALA A 175 53.23 -8.76 -37.55
CA ALA A 175 52.81 -9.80 -36.58
C ALA A 175 52.78 -11.28 -37.09
N SER A 176 52.61 -12.26 -36.17
CA SER A 176 52.28 -13.72 -36.36
C SER A 176 53.34 -14.64 -37.03
N PRO A 177 53.19 -15.99 -37.11
CA PRO A 177 52.20 -16.97 -36.55
C PRO A 177 52.84 -18.03 -35.59
N GLY A 178 52.25 -19.17 -35.14
CA GLY A 178 50.87 -19.70 -35.12
C GLY A 178 50.72 -21.25 -35.34
N GLY A 179 50.14 -22.01 -34.39
CA GLY A 179 49.74 -23.46 -34.48
C GLY A 179 50.76 -24.49 -33.93
N GLY A 180 50.43 -25.77 -33.61
CA GLY A 180 49.13 -26.46 -33.46
C GLY A 180 49.19 -28.02 -33.27
N SER A 181 48.27 -28.59 -32.46
CA SER A 181 47.73 -30.00 -32.43
C SER A 181 48.57 -31.29 -32.13
N GLY A 182 48.04 -32.15 -31.22
CA GLY A 182 48.17 -33.64 -31.16
C GLY A 182 49.39 -34.26 -30.41
N GLY A 183 49.34 -35.46 -29.76
CA GLY A 183 48.19 -36.31 -29.35
C GLY A 183 48.53 -37.76 -28.87
N SER A 184 48.03 -38.17 -27.68
CA SER A 184 47.70 -39.55 -27.20
C SER A 184 48.74 -40.62 -26.74
N SER A 185 48.38 -41.30 -25.63
CA SER A 185 48.54 -42.75 -25.26
C SER A 185 49.73 -43.31 -24.42
N GLY A 186 49.39 -44.22 -23.47
CA GLY A 186 50.26 -45.17 -22.73
C GLY A 186 51.00 -44.64 -21.47
N GLY A 187 51.21 -45.38 -20.36
CA GLY A 187 50.69 -46.69 -19.91
C GLY A 187 51.73 -47.58 -19.17
N GLY A 188 51.51 -47.95 -17.89
CA GLY A 188 52.35 -48.94 -17.14
C GLY A 188 52.46 -48.73 -15.61
N SER A 189 52.85 -49.74 -14.82
CA SER A 189 52.98 -49.66 -13.34
C SER A 189 53.98 -50.64 -12.70
N SER A 190 54.57 -50.29 -11.52
CA SER A 190 55.26 -51.14 -10.51
C SER A 190 56.07 -50.26 -9.51
N SER A 191 56.60 -50.69 -8.33
CA SER A 191 56.18 -51.63 -7.27
C SER A 191 57.21 -51.63 -6.08
N ALA A 192 56.79 -51.98 -4.85
CA ALA A 192 57.60 -52.45 -3.69
C ALA A 192 58.44 -51.49 -2.76
N THR A 193 58.98 -52.04 -1.65
CA THR A 193 59.26 -51.42 -0.31
C THR A 193 60.21 -52.33 0.55
N PRO A 194 60.48 -52.22 1.91
CA PRO A 194 60.45 -51.12 2.94
C PRO A 194 61.61 -51.09 4.04
N THR A 195 61.68 -50.04 4.89
CA THR A 195 62.16 -49.99 6.35
C THR A 195 63.64 -50.31 6.76
N PRO A 196 64.13 -50.13 8.04
CA PRO A 196 63.70 -49.30 9.23
C PRO A 196 64.81 -48.64 10.17
N THR A 197 64.54 -47.46 10.79
CA THR A 197 64.90 -46.91 12.18
C THR A 197 66.35 -46.97 12.79
N PRO A 198 66.72 -46.35 13.98
CA PRO A 198 65.96 -45.61 15.05
C PRO A 198 66.57 -44.30 15.68
N SER A 199 65.77 -43.60 16.52
CA SER A 199 66.10 -42.69 17.68
C SER A 199 66.87 -41.35 17.50
N ALA A 200 66.64 -40.26 18.27
CA ALA A 200 65.61 -39.94 19.30
C ALA A 200 65.38 -38.40 19.53
N SER A 201 64.24 -38.09 20.19
CA SER A 201 63.61 -36.84 20.72
C SER A 201 64.45 -35.76 21.47
N PRO A 202 63.88 -34.59 21.91
CA PRO A 202 62.55 -33.97 21.65
C PRO A 202 62.51 -32.42 21.41
N THR A 203 61.48 -31.92 20.71
CA THR A 203 60.50 -30.90 21.19
C THR A 203 59.37 -30.71 20.16
N ALA A 204 58.25 -30.08 20.53
CA ALA A 204 56.99 -30.18 19.78
C ALA A 204 56.56 -28.91 19.01
N SER A 205 56.03 -29.12 17.80
CA SER A 205 55.20 -28.17 17.04
C SER A 205 53.97 -28.90 16.48
N PRO A 206 52.77 -28.29 16.45
CA PRO A 206 51.58 -28.89 15.88
C PRO A 206 51.62 -28.89 14.34
N SER A 207 51.07 -29.93 13.71
CA SER A 207 51.08 -30.12 12.25
C SER A 207 49.97 -29.36 11.52
N PRO A 208 50.18 -28.94 10.26
CA PRO A 208 49.11 -28.52 9.37
C PRO A 208 48.27 -29.72 8.90
N SER A 209 46.96 -29.54 8.75
CA SER A 209 46.02 -30.56 8.26
C SER A 209 45.65 -30.35 6.77
N SER A 210 45.03 -31.38 6.18
CA SER A 210 44.79 -31.52 4.74
C SER A 210 43.75 -30.56 4.15
N THR A 211 44.06 -29.99 2.98
CA THR A 211 43.18 -29.16 2.14
C THR A 211 41.92 -29.90 1.67
N PRO A 212 40.70 -29.40 1.95
CA PRO A 212 39.47 -29.84 1.28
C PRO A 212 39.31 -29.21 -0.12
N ALA A 213 38.45 -29.80 -0.95
CA ALA A 213 38.00 -29.20 -2.22
C ALA A 213 37.29 -27.84 -1.98
N PRO A 214 37.25 -26.93 -2.98
CA PRO A 214 36.60 -25.62 -2.81
C PRO A 214 35.12 -25.79 -2.45
N SER A 215 34.73 -25.25 -1.29
CA SER A 215 33.35 -25.27 -0.82
C SER A 215 32.44 -24.48 -1.76
N SER A 216 31.22 -24.98 -1.98
CA SER A 216 30.14 -24.19 -2.58
C SER A 216 29.97 -22.86 -1.83
N SER A 217 29.72 -21.79 -2.58
CA SER A 217 29.45 -20.46 -2.02
C SER A 217 28.29 -20.54 -0.99
N PRO A 218 28.39 -19.92 0.18
CA PRO A 218 27.29 -19.91 1.15
C PRO A 218 26.09 -19.17 0.53
N SER A 219 25.01 -19.91 0.32
CA SER A 219 23.76 -19.40 -0.26
C SER A 219 23.05 -18.44 0.69
N ALA A 220 22.40 -17.41 0.15
CA ALA A 220 21.55 -16.50 0.92
C ALA A 220 20.45 -17.25 1.69
N ASN A 221 20.08 -16.74 2.87
CA ASN A 221 19.43 -17.49 3.95
C ASN A 221 17.92 -17.81 3.73
N VAL A 222 17.61 -18.64 2.74
CA VAL A 222 16.30 -19.28 2.60
C VAL A 222 16.20 -20.46 3.57
N ILE A 223 15.20 -20.47 4.45
CA ILE A 223 14.85 -21.64 5.27
C ILE A 223 13.89 -22.51 4.46
N ARG A 224 14.16 -23.81 4.38
CA ARG A 224 13.24 -24.81 3.83
C ARG A 224 12.87 -25.85 4.88
N VAL A 225 11.64 -26.36 4.81
CA VAL A 225 11.13 -27.47 5.61
C VAL A 225 10.41 -28.43 4.67
N ASP A 226 11.06 -29.58 4.44
CA ASP A 226 10.75 -30.60 3.44
C ASP A 226 10.22 -31.91 4.06
N PHE A 227 10.17 -32.00 5.40
CA PHE A 227 9.55 -33.09 6.17
C PHE A 227 10.04 -34.53 5.92
N GLU A 228 11.03 -34.74 5.03
CA GLU A 228 11.58 -36.06 4.67
C GLU A 228 12.26 -36.80 5.83
N ALA A 229 12.63 -36.10 6.90
CA ALA A 229 13.19 -36.71 8.11
C ALA A 229 12.72 -35.98 9.38
N PRO A 230 12.62 -36.69 10.52
CA PRO A 230 12.50 -36.04 11.84
C PRO A 230 13.69 -35.12 12.12
N SER A 231 13.42 -33.94 12.67
CA SER A 231 14.45 -32.99 13.11
C SER A 231 14.11 -32.42 14.49
N SER A 232 15.09 -31.78 15.14
CA SER A 232 14.90 -31.08 16.41
C SER A 232 14.19 -29.72 16.28
N THR A 233 13.95 -29.23 15.06
CA THR A 233 13.20 -28.00 14.77
C THR A 233 11.76 -28.27 14.34
N LEU A 234 11.44 -29.49 13.88
CA LEU A 234 10.06 -29.94 13.73
C LEU A 234 9.37 -30.02 15.10
N THR A 235 8.24 -29.34 15.22
CA THR A 235 7.48 -29.19 16.47
C THR A 235 6.03 -29.64 16.23
N LEU A 236 5.83 -30.94 15.97
CA LEU A 236 4.53 -31.48 15.57
C LEU A 236 3.56 -31.56 16.76
N VAL A 237 2.71 -30.55 16.92
CA VAL A 237 1.73 -30.47 18.01
C VAL A 237 0.36 -30.08 17.44
N GLY A 238 -0.61 -31.00 17.56
CA GLY A 238 -1.99 -30.80 17.10
C GLY A 238 -2.86 -30.05 18.11
N PHE A 239 -4.04 -29.63 17.67
CA PHE A 239 -5.04 -28.95 18.49
C PHE A 239 -6.28 -29.82 18.67
N SER A 240 -6.85 -29.88 19.88
CA SER A 240 -8.19 -30.41 20.16
C SER A 240 -8.54 -31.79 19.55
N GLY A 241 -7.56 -32.70 19.47
CA GLY A 241 -7.71 -34.04 18.89
C GLY A 241 -6.95 -34.27 17.58
N ASP A 242 -6.46 -33.21 16.93
CA ASP A 242 -5.66 -33.33 15.71
C ASP A 242 -4.39 -34.16 15.95
N SER A 243 -4.09 -35.05 15.01
CA SER A 243 -2.96 -35.99 15.10
C SER A 243 -1.95 -35.76 13.97
N PRO A 244 -1.14 -34.68 14.05
CA PRO A 244 -0.12 -34.40 13.05
C PRO A 244 1.01 -35.43 13.10
N SER A 245 1.51 -35.80 11.92
CA SER A 245 2.54 -36.83 11.77
C SER A 245 3.37 -36.59 10.51
N LEU A 246 4.61 -37.09 10.49
CA LEU A 246 5.31 -37.33 9.23
C LEU A 246 4.72 -38.59 8.61
N ALA A 247 4.29 -38.51 7.34
CA ALA A 247 3.75 -39.65 6.62
C ALA A 247 3.96 -39.51 5.11
N VAL A 248 3.98 -40.65 4.41
CA VAL A 248 4.01 -40.68 2.95
C VAL A 248 2.75 -39.99 2.40
N ALA A 249 2.93 -39.07 1.46
CA ALA A 249 1.85 -38.35 0.80
C ALA A 249 1.11 -39.23 -0.23
N PRO A 250 -0.14 -38.90 -0.63
CA PRO A 250 -0.94 -39.73 -1.54
C PRO A 250 -0.32 -39.90 -2.93
N THR A 251 0.43 -38.89 -3.38
CA THR A 251 1.36 -38.91 -4.51
C THR A 251 2.59 -38.10 -4.12
N PRO A 252 3.76 -38.29 -4.76
CA PRO A 252 4.88 -37.37 -4.62
C PRO A 252 4.47 -35.92 -4.90
N SER A 253 5.15 -34.97 -4.27
CA SER A 253 4.96 -33.53 -4.50
C SER A 253 5.47 -33.12 -5.89
N PRO A 254 5.10 -31.92 -6.39
CA PRO A 254 5.66 -31.36 -7.63
C PRO A 254 7.20 -31.25 -7.64
N LEU A 255 7.84 -31.14 -6.47
CA LEU A 255 9.30 -31.14 -6.31
C LEU A 255 9.90 -32.54 -6.10
N GLY A 256 9.08 -33.58 -6.05
CA GLY A 256 9.50 -34.98 -5.90
C GLY A 256 9.57 -35.50 -4.47
N SER A 257 9.24 -34.67 -3.46
CA SER A 257 9.10 -35.11 -2.07
C SER A 257 8.06 -36.23 -1.94
N THR A 258 8.26 -37.14 -0.99
CA THR A 258 7.45 -38.32 -0.73
C THR A 258 6.88 -38.37 0.69
N ASN A 259 7.58 -37.82 1.69
CA ASN A 259 7.07 -37.69 3.05
C ASN A 259 6.74 -36.23 3.35
N ALA A 260 5.54 -36.01 3.88
CA ALA A 260 5.03 -34.67 4.17
C ALA A 260 4.51 -34.58 5.61
N LEU A 261 4.28 -33.35 6.09
CA LEU A 261 3.46 -33.13 7.27
C LEU A 261 2.01 -33.49 6.95
N ARG A 262 1.58 -34.66 7.42
CA ARG A 262 0.16 -35.03 7.44
C ARG A 262 -0.51 -34.35 8.62
N ILE A 263 -1.45 -33.46 8.35
CA ILE A 263 -2.42 -32.92 9.32
C ILE A 263 -3.75 -33.65 9.17
N SER A 264 -4.41 -33.99 10.29
CA SER A 264 -5.64 -34.79 10.26
C SER A 264 -6.53 -34.55 11.47
N ARG A 265 -7.84 -34.48 11.22
CA ARG A 265 -8.93 -34.44 12.21
C ARG A 265 -9.90 -35.59 11.97
N ASP A 266 -10.36 -36.23 13.03
CA ASP A 266 -11.14 -37.47 12.98
C ASP A 266 -12.67 -37.26 12.81
N SER A 267 -13.27 -36.28 13.51
CA SER A 267 -14.73 -36.15 13.56
C SER A 267 -15.28 -34.81 14.08
N SER A 268 -14.49 -33.97 14.76
CA SER A 268 -14.98 -32.74 15.41
C SER A 268 -15.04 -31.51 14.48
N SER A 269 -15.90 -30.55 14.80
CA SER A 269 -16.15 -29.36 13.98
C SER A 269 -14.97 -28.38 13.94
N GLY A 270 -14.58 -27.96 12.74
CA GLY A 270 -13.55 -26.93 12.49
C GLY A 270 -12.38 -27.44 11.65
N GLY A 271 -11.43 -26.54 11.33
CA GLY A 271 -10.25 -26.89 10.53
C GLY A 271 -9.16 -27.63 11.31
N ALA A 272 -8.60 -28.68 10.70
CA ALA A 272 -7.52 -29.50 11.24
C ALA A 272 -6.19 -28.74 11.21
N GLY A 273 -5.42 -28.72 12.30
CA GLY A 273 -4.20 -27.93 12.38
C GLY A 273 -3.08 -28.50 13.22
N SER A 274 -1.92 -27.85 13.09
CA SER A 274 -0.66 -28.26 13.71
C SER A 274 0.26 -27.06 13.90
N VAL A 275 0.86 -26.92 15.09
CA VAL A 275 2.23 -26.38 15.15
C VAL A 275 3.10 -27.36 14.38
N PHE A 276 4.04 -26.89 13.56
CA PHE A 276 4.90 -27.79 12.79
C PHE A 276 6.39 -27.47 12.85
N TYR A 277 6.76 -26.21 13.11
CA TYR A 277 8.16 -25.79 13.09
C TYR A 277 8.44 -24.72 14.14
N THR A 278 9.57 -24.85 14.84
CA THR A 278 10.10 -23.82 15.74
C THR A 278 11.57 -23.59 15.41
N ALA A 279 11.88 -22.39 14.92
CA ALA A 279 13.21 -21.99 14.51
C ALA A 279 14.01 -21.30 15.64
N ALA A 280 15.33 -21.31 15.50
CA ALA A 280 16.23 -20.49 16.32
C ALA A 280 16.22 -19.00 15.91
N GLN A 281 15.92 -18.72 14.64
CA GLN A 281 15.84 -17.37 14.05
C GLN A 281 14.39 -17.02 13.66
N THR A 282 14.12 -15.73 13.40
CA THR A 282 12.83 -15.27 12.87
C THR A 282 12.62 -15.81 11.45
N LEU A 283 11.38 -16.20 11.14
CA LEU A 283 10.99 -16.82 9.88
C LEU A 283 10.73 -15.79 8.77
N ILE A 284 10.29 -14.58 9.13
CA ILE A 284 9.96 -13.47 8.23
C ILE A 284 10.63 -12.18 8.71
N SER A 285 10.83 -11.23 7.79
CA SER A 285 11.33 -9.87 8.09
C SER A 285 10.42 -8.81 7.47
N GLN A 286 10.64 -7.53 7.80
CA GLN A 286 9.80 -6.42 7.30
C GLN A 286 9.74 -6.35 5.77
N ASN A 287 10.82 -6.72 5.08
CA ASN A 287 10.88 -6.74 3.61
C ASN A 287 10.63 -8.13 3.01
N SER A 288 10.40 -9.15 3.86
CA SER A 288 10.19 -10.54 3.46
C SER A 288 9.12 -11.19 4.34
N LEU A 289 7.88 -10.84 4.02
CA LEU A 289 6.65 -11.27 4.70
C LEU A 289 5.97 -12.44 3.99
N VAL A 290 6.56 -12.98 2.91
CA VAL A 290 5.96 -14.05 2.10
C VAL A 290 6.52 -15.41 2.49
N VAL A 291 5.62 -16.37 2.70
CA VAL A 291 5.92 -17.79 2.90
C VAL A 291 5.20 -18.59 1.82
N THR A 292 5.90 -19.52 1.18
CA THR A 292 5.29 -20.46 0.23
C THR A 292 5.39 -21.89 0.75
N LEU A 293 4.45 -22.74 0.36
CA LEU A 293 4.46 -24.17 0.64
C LEU A 293 3.70 -24.96 -0.43
N GLU A 294 3.91 -26.27 -0.46
CA GLU A 294 3.08 -27.20 -1.23
C GLU A 294 2.02 -27.81 -0.31
N LEU A 295 0.77 -27.88 -0.79
CA LEU A 295 -0.36 -28.44 -0.05
C LEU A 295 -1.10 -29.45 -0.92
N TYR A 296 -1.20 -30.70 -0.46
CA TYR A 296 -2.16 -31.67 -0.99
C TYR A 296 -3.50 -31.46 -0.29
N ALA A 297 -4.46 -30.87 -0.99
CA ALA A 297 -5.79 -30.58 -0.47
C ALA A 297 -6.81 -31.65 -0.91
N PRO A 298 -7.60 -32.26 0.00
CA PRO A 298 -8.70 -33.14 -0.38
C PRO A 298 -9.88 -32.41 -1.06
N ALA A 299 -9.97 -31.08 -0.90
CA ALA A 299 -11.02 -30.25 -1.48
C ALA A 299 -10.49 -28.88 -1.93
N ALA A 300 -11.07 -28.37 -3.03
CA ALA A 300 -10.96 -26.99 -3.47
C ALA A 300 -11.84 -26.05 -2.60
N ASN A 301 -11.63 -24.75 -2.75
CA ASN A 301 -12.33 -23.67 -2.04
C ASN A 301 -12.29 -23.79 -0.51
N GLN A 302 -11.24 -24.40 0.05
CA GLN A 302 -11.06 -24.52 1.50
C GLN A 302 -10.11 -23.44 2.03
N PRO A 303 -10.49 -22.72 3.10
CA PRO A 303 -9.62 -21.75 3.74
C PRO A 303 -8.49 -22.45 4.50
N VAL A 304 -7.27 -21.98 4.28
CA VAL A 304 -6.05 -22.42 4.95
C VAL A 304 -5.48 -21.23 5.69
N LEU A 305 -5.35 -21.33 7.02
CA LEU A 305 -4.75 -20.29 7.85
C LEU A 305 -3.30 -20.68 8.14
N LEU A 306 -2.35 -19.81 7.81
CA LEU A 306 -0.98 -19.90 8.28
C LEU A 306 -0.75 -18.81 9.34
N LYS A 307 -0.20 -19.20 10.48
CA LYS A 307 0.12 -18.34 11.63
C LYS A 307 1.60 -18.46 11.96
N LEU A 308 2.26 -17.33 12.15
CA LEU A 308 3.60 -17.25 12.71
C LEU A 308 3.52 -16.51 14.05
N GLU A 309 4.06 -17.10 15.11
CA GLU A 309 3.96 -16.58 16.47
C GLU A 309 5.31 -16.56 17.21
N ASN A 310 5.37 -15.75 18.25
CA ASN A 310 6.46 -15.78 19.24
C ASN A 310 6.37 -17.10 20.03
N PRO A 311 7.43 -17.95 20.06
CA PRO A 311 7.40 -19.21 20.81
C PRO A 311 7.09 -19.05 22.30
N SER A 312 7.37 -17.87 22.87
CA SER A 312 7.13 -17.55 24.29
C SER A 312 5.80 -16.85 24.55
N ASN A 313 5.07 -16.41 23.52
CA ASN A 313 3.77 -15.74 23.66
C ASN A 313 2.93 -15.91 22.37
N ALA A 314 1.98 -16.83 22.39
CA ALA A 314 1.13 -17.13 21.23
C ALA A 314 0.17 -15.98 20.82
N SER A 315 0.08 -14.91 21.63
CA SER A 315 -0.64 -13.67 21.29
C SER A 315 0.19 -12.71 20.43
N ASP A 316 1.52 -12.78 20.49
CA ASP A 316 2.42 -11.99 19.63
C ASP A 316 2.56 -12.71 18.28
N ALA A 317 1.55 -12.56 17.42
CA ALA A 317 1.41 -13.35 16.22
C ALA A 317 0.92 -12.55 15.00
N VAL A 318 1.26 -13.08 13.83
CA VAL A 318 0.64 -12.74 12.55
C VAL A 318 -0.02 -13.98 11.96
N GLU A 319 -1.13 -13.78 11.26
CA GLU A 319 -2.01 -14.81 10.70
C GLU A 319 -2.47 -14.30 9.34
N THR A 320 -2.44 -15.14 8.32
CA THR A 320 -3.07 -14.85 7.03
C THR A 320 -3.79 -16.08 6.50
N ILE A 321 -4.78 -15.88 5.63
CA ILE A 321 -5.56 -16.96 5.01
C ILE A 321 -5.37 -16.93 3.50
N ALA A 322 -5.09 -18.10 2.95
CA ALA A 322 -5.20 -18.38 1.52
C ALA A 322 -6.26 -19.48 1.29
N THR A 323 -6.86 -19.53 0.12
CA THR A 323 -7.93 -20.50 -0.22
C THR A 323 -7.43 -21.49 -1.26
N THR A 324 -7.70 -22.78 -1.09
CA THR A 324 -7.33 -23.79 -2.09
C THR A 324 -8.11 -23.62 -3.39
N THR A 325 -7.43 -23.75 -4.53
CA THR A 325 -8.05 -23.61 -5.86
C THR A 325 -8.43 -24.95 -6.46
N GLN A 326 -7.76 -26.04 -6.07
CA GLN A 326 -7.95 -27.37 -6.64
C GLN A 326 -7.84 -28.50 -5.60
N VAL A 327 -8.19 -29.71 -6.03
CA VAL A 327 -7.93 -30.97 -5.30
C VAL A 327 -6.54 -31.48 -5.66
N GLY A 328 -5.84 -32.07 -4.70
CA GLY A 328 -4.46 -32.54 -4.85
C GLY A 328 -3.43 -31.45 -4.55
N TRP A 329 -2.19 -31.67 -5.01
CA TRP A 329 -1.07 -30.74 -4.81
C TRP A 329 -1.30 -29.38 -5.46
N GLN A 330 -1.00 -28.32 -4.73
CA GLN A 330 -0.89 -26.95 -5.24
C GLN A 330 0.12 -26.15 -4.42
N THR A 331 0.77 -25.16 -5.03
CA THR A 331 1.58 -24.19 -4.30
C THR A 331 0.66 -23.15 -3.65
N MET A 332 0.78 -23.00 -2.34
CA MET A 332 0.09 -21.97 -1.56
C MET A 332 1.07 -20.84 -1.24
N THR A 333 0.62 -19.59 -1.37
CA THR A 333 1.38 -18.39 -1.00
C THR A 333 0.66 -17.68 0.14
N PHE A 334 1.40 -17.33 1.19
CA PHE A 334 0.90 -16.64 2.37
C PHE A 334 1.69 -15.34 2.56
N ASN A 335 1.02 -14.20 2.52
CA ASN A 335 1.65 -12.89 2.67
C ASN A 335 1.25 -12.25 4.01
N PHE A 336 2.21 -12.14 4.94
CA PHE A 336 2.03 -11.54 6.27
C PHE A 336 2.07 -10.00 6.28
N ALA A 337 2.05 -9.37 5.10
CA ALA A 337 1.53 -8.01 4.93
C ALA A 337 -0.01 -7.98 4.90
N ASN A 338 -0.64 -9.03 4.34
CA ASN A 338 -2.10 -9.20 4.25
C ASN A 338 -2.60 -10.05 5.43
N ASN A 339 -2.49 -9.52 6.65
CA ASN A 339 -2.95 -10.23 7.84
C ASN A 339 -4.49 -10.33 7.88
N ARG A 340 -4.97 -11.42 8.49
CA ARG A 340 -6.38 -11.70 8.71
C ARG A 340 -7.03 -10.62 9.57
N SER A 341 -8.29 -10.29 9.30
CA SER A 341 -9.04 -9.34 10.14
C SER A 341 -9.08 -9.80 11.60
N GLY A 342 -8.77 -8.88 12.52
CA GLY A 342 -8.61 -9.14 13.96
C GLY A 342 -7.19 -9.51 14.41
N THR A 343 -6.25 -9.70 13.48
CA THR A 343 -4.86 -10.02 13.79
C THR A 343 -3.97 -8.77 13.84
N PRO A 344 -3.00 -8.66 14.76
CA PRO A 344 -2.01 -7.58 14.76
C PRO A 344 -1.21 -7.49 13.44
N ALA A 345 -0.73 -6.29 13.10
CA ALA A 345 0.23 -6.10 12.03
C ALA A 345 1.59 -6.75 12.35
N PHE A 346 2.41 -7.02 11.33
CA PHE A 346 3.79 -7.43 11.53
C PHE A 346 4.58 -6.37 12.33
N SER A 347 5.35 -6.81 13.32
CA SER A 347 6.26 -5.98 14.11
C SER A 347 7.68 -6.54 14.06
N SER A 348 8.64 -5.73 13.64
CA SER A 348 10.06 -6.09 13.63
C SER A 348 10.66 -6.30 15.05
N ALA A 349 9.95 -5.88 16.09
CA ALA A 349 10.27 -6.21 17.48
C ALA A 349 9.82 -7.62 17.91
N THR A 350 8.92 -8.27 17.16
CA THR A 350 8.36 -9.57 17.50
C THR A 350 9.15 -10.72 16.86
N SER A 351 9.56 -11.68 17.69
CA SER A 351 10.29 -12.86 17.26
C SER A 351 9.37 -13.96 16.71
N TYR A 352 8.82 -13.78 15.51
CA TYR A 352 8.03 -14.80 14.80
C TYR A 352 8.92 -16.01 14.41
N ARG A 353 9.06 -16.98 15.33
CA ARG A 353 9.91 -18.18 15.14
C ARG A 353 9.15 -19.50 15.13
N LYS A 354 7.86 -19.50 15.49
CA LYS A 354 7.03 -20.71 15.56
C LYS A 354 5.94 -20.65 14.50
N ALA A 355 5.85 -21.69 13.66
CA ALA A 355 4.90 -21.77 12.56
C ALA A 355 3.78 -22.77 12.86
N VAL A 356 2.55 -22.37 12.55
CA VAL A 356 1.31 -23.09 12.82
C VAL A 356 0.40 -23.00 11.60
N ILE A 357 -0.22 -24.10 11.19
CA ILE A 357 -1.12 -24.17 10.03
C ILE A 357 -2.46 -24.82 10.41
N PHE A 358 -3.56 -24.36 9.80
CA PHE A 358 -4.89 -24.95 9.89
C PHE A 358 -5.53 -25.07 8.50
N TYR A 359 -5.97 -26.27 8.12
CA TYR A 359 -6.71 -26.55 6.88
C TYR A 359 -8.21 -26.68 7.14
N GLY A 360 -9.05 -26.02 6.34
CA GLY A 360 -10.50 -25.93 6.57
C GLY A 360 -10.86 -24.95 7.70
N PHE A 361 -10.03 -23.93 7.95
CA PHE A 361 -10.18 -23.04 9.09
C PHE A 361 -11.54 -22.31 9.10
N GLY A 362 -12.29 -22.43 10.19
CA GLY A 362 -13.63 -21.84 10.33
C GLY A 362 -14.76 -22.58 9.60
N THR A 363 -14.50 -23.70 8.91
CA THR A 363 -15.54 -24.48 8.22
C THR A 363 -16.20 -25.53 9.13
N SER A 364 -17.47 -25.86 8.87
CA SER A 364 -18.22 -26.91 9.57
C SER A 364 -18.08 -28.28 8.87
N THR A 365 -16.85 -28.70 8.64
CA THR A 365 -16.49 -29.99 8.01
C THR A 365 -16.43 -31.14 9.03
N GLY A 366 -16.58 -32.37 8.54
CA GLY A 366 -16.29 -33.59 9.30
C GLY A 366 -14.81 -33.96 9.27
N ALA A 367 -14.50 -35.26 9.18
CA ALA A 367 -13.13 -35.77 9.07
C ALA A 367 -12.36 -35.10 7.91
N LEU A 368 -11.15 -34.62 8.18
CA LEU A 368 -10.27 -33.98 7.21
C LEU A 368 -8.85 -34.55 7.30
N THR A 369 -8.15 -34.61 6.18
CA THR A 369 -6.73 -34.95 6.10
C THR A 369 -6.09 -34.21 4.94
N ALA A 370 -5.00 -33.49 5.20
CA ALA A 370 -4.22 -32.76 4.20
C ALA A 370 -2.73 -32.99 4.44
N TYR A 371 -1.89 -32.76 3.42
CA TYR A 371 -0.44 -32.93 3.51
C TYR A 371 0.26 -31.64 3.12
N VAL A 372 1.24 -31.20 3.92
CA VAL A 372 1.95 -29.93 3.79
C VAL A 372 3.44 -30.22 3.60
N ASP A 373 4.06 -29.56 2.62
CA ASP A 373 5.42 -29.87 2.17
C ASP A 373 6.17 -28.63 1.65
N ASN A 374 7.49 -28.74 1.51
CA ASN A 374 8.41 -27.76 0.91
C ASN A 374 8.22 -26.31 1.39
N VAL A 375 7.89 -26.13 2.68
CA VAL A 375 7.62 -24.81 3.27
C VAL A 375 8.89 -23.97 3.22
N THR A 376 8.79 -22.82 2.55
CA THR A 376 9.93 -21.96 2.22
C THR A 376 9.72 -20.58 2.85
N PHE A 377 10.61 -20.22 3.77
CA PHE A 377 10.68 -18.91 4.43
C PHE A 377 11.95 -18.17 3.96
N GLN A 378 11.90 -16.85 3.82
CA GLN A 378 13.00 -16.06 3.22
C GLN A 378 13.49 -14.90 4.13
N PRO A 379 13.89 -15.15 5.39
CA PRO A 379 14.33 -14.08 6.30
C PRO A 379 15.60 -13.38 5.81
N GLU A 380 15.60 -12.05 5.83
CA GLU A 380 16.77 -11.24 5.44
C GLU A 380 17.99 -11.45 6.35
N THR A 381 19.18 -11.40 5.73
CA THR A 381 20.43 -11.08 6.41
C THR A 381 20.63 -9.57 6.47
N SER A 382 21.15 -9.05 7.58
CA SER A 382 21.32 -7.61 7.89
C SER A 382 22.36 -6.85 7.03
N ALA A 383 22.62 -7.28 5.79
CA ALA A 383 23.60 -6.71 4.88
C ALA A 383 23.22 -6.93 3.40
N THR A 384 22.12 -6.32 2.96
CA THR A 384 21.69 -6.28 1.54
C THR A 384 21.28 -4.83 1.21
N PRO A 385 21.62 -4.26 0.03
CA PRO A 385 21.39 -2.84 -0.27
C PRO A 385 19.91 -2.51 -0.56
N ALA A 386 19.62 -1.20 -0.65
CA ALA A 386 18.30 -0.64 -0.93
C ALA A 386 17.63 -1.27 -2.17
N PRO A 387 16.29 -1.39 -2.19
CA PRO A 387 15.57 -2.15 -3.22
C PRO A 387 15.81 -1.59 -4.62
N THR A 388 16.28 -2.46 -5.52
CA THR A 388 16.34 -2.18 -6.94
C THR A 388 14.92 -2.06 -7.50
N THR A 389 14.68 -1.03 -8.31
CA THR A 389 13.40 -0.84 -9.01
C THR A 389 12.99 -2.08 -9.81
N SER A 390 11.84 -2.65 -9.47
CA SER A 390 11.24 -3.78 -10.20
C SER A 390 11.08 -3.47 -11.69
N ALA A 391 11.64 -4.33 -12.55
CA ALA A 391 11.48 -4.21 -14.00
C ALA A 391 10.10 -4.73 -14.42
N TYR A 392 9.15 -3.81 -14.61
CA TYR A 392 7.80 -4.13 -15.08
C TYR A 392 7.79 -4.59 -16.53
N THR A 393 7.21 -5.77 -16.78
CA THR A 393 7.10 -6.37 -18.11
C THR A 393 5.63 -6.41 -18.56
N ARG A 394 5.30 -5.68 -19.63
CA ARG A 394 3.99 -5.77 -20.30
C ARG A 394 3.90 -7.14 -21.01
N GLY A 395 2.89 -7.93 -20.65
CA GLY A 395 2.61 -9.24 -21.24
C GLY A 395 1.56 -9.20 -22.34
N ALA A 396 0.78 -10.28 -22.48
CA ALA A 396 -0.25 -10.39 -23.49
C ALA A 396 -1.38 -9.36 -23.30
N LEU A 397 -1.97 -8.87 -24.40
CA LEU A 397 -3.25 -8.16 -24.37
C LEU A 397 -4.35 -9.16 -24.02
N LEU A 398 -5.15 -8.86 -23.00
CA LEU A 398 -6.23 -9.70 -22.48
C LEU A 398 -7.61 -9.23 -22.97
N TRP A 399 -7.84 -7.92 -23.00
CA TRP A 399 -9.08 -7.31 -23.44
C TRP A 399 -8.85 -5.90 -23.98
N SER A 400 -9.74 -5.42 -24.84
CA SER A 400 -9.74 -4.03 -25.32
C SER A 400 -11.12 -3.56 -25.76
N ASP A 401 -11.29 -2.24 -25.75
CA ASP A 401 -12.14 -1.57 -26.72
C ASP A 401 -11.37 -0.48 -27.45
N GLU A 402 -11.47 -0.49 -28.77
CA GLU A 402 -10.73 0.36 -29.69
C GLU A 402 -11.68 1.35 -30.41
N PHE A 403 -12.96 1.37 -30.02
CA PHE A 403 -14.03 2.29 -30.44
C PHE A 403 -14.22 2.54 -31.97
N ASN A 404 -13.59 1.73 -32.80
CA ASN A 404 -13.52 1.79 -34.27
C ASN A 404 -14.83 1.42 -35.02
N ASN A 405 -15.96 1.29 -34.33
CA ASN A 405 -17.25 1.09 -34.98
C ASN A 405 -17.78 2.40 -35.59
N ALA A 406 -18.74 2.30 -36.51
CA ALA A 406 -19.38 3.48 -37.10
C ALA A 406 -20.09 4.36 -36.06
N ALA A 407 -20.26 5.65 -36.37
CA ALA A 407 -20.88 6.62 -35.47
C ALA A 407 -22.28 6.15 -35.00
N GLY A 408 -22.52 6.20 -33.69
CA GLY A 408 -23.71 5.57 -33.09
C GLY A 408 -23.57 5.33 -31.59
N ALA A 409 -24.27 4.32 -31.07
CA ALA A 409 -24.20 3.93 -29.67
C ALA A 409 -22.92 3.12 -29.35
N LEU A 410 -22.51 3.13 -28.08
CA LEU A 410 -21.48 2.23 -27.55
C LEU A 410 -21.94 0.76 -27.63
N ASP A 411 -20.98 -0.17 -27.67
CA ASP A 411 -21.26 -1.61 -27.61
C ASP A 411 -21.97 -1.98 -26.30
N SER A 412 -23.25 -2.31 -26.39
CA SER A 412 -24.09 -2.64 -25.23
C SER A 412 -23.74 -3.99 -24.59
N GLY A 413 -22.95 -4.83 -25.25
CA GLY A 413 -22.36 -6.03 -24.65
C GLY A 413 -21.21 -5.73 -23.70
N LYS A 414 -20.49 -4.62 -23.90
CA LYS A 414 -19.37 -4.16 -23.06
C LYS A 414 -19.78 -3.08 -22.06
N TRP A 415 -20.58 -2.10 -22.50
CA TRP A 415 -20.78 -0.83 -21.81
C TRP A 415 -22.23 -0.58 -21.40
N THR A 416 -22.40 0.11 -20.28
CA THR A 416 -23.68 0.56 -19.74
C THR A 416 -23.67 2.08 -19.62
N SER A 417 -24.24 2.78 -20.60
CA SER A 417 -24.47 4.22 -20.50
C SER A 417 -25.48 4.52 -19.39
N ARG A 418 -25.08 5.34 -18.41
CA ARG A 418 -25.88 5.60 -17.20
C ARG A 418 -26.79 6.80 -17.36
N TYR A 419 -27.96 6.68 -16.74
CA TYR A 419 -28.85 7.79 -16.43
C TYR A 419 -28.79 8.04 -14.92
N CYS A 420 -28.25 9.18 -14.49
CA CYS A 420 -28.14 9.53 -13.07
C CYS A 420 -29.12 10.65 -12.68
N GLY A 421 -30.39 10.48 -13.06
CA GLY A 421 -31.51 11.17 -12.44
C GLY A 421 -32.22 10.22 -11.48
N HIS A 422 -31.94 10.36 -10.18
CA HIS A 422 -32.57 9.66 -9.05
C HIS A 422 -32.46 8.11 -8.93
N ALA A 423 -32.81 7.66 -7.71
CA ALA A 423 -33.06 6.29 -7.24
C ALA A 423 -31.85 5.37 -6.99
N SER A 424 -31.75 4.91 -5.74
CA SER A 424 -30.79 3.89 -5.25
C SER A 424 -31.03 2.47 -5.79
N SER A 425 -32.02 2.28 -6.67
CA SER A 425 -32.37 0.97 -7.25
C SER A 425 -31.51 0.56 -8.45
N ASN A 426 -30.78 1.49 -9.08
CA ASN A 426 -30.22 1.30 -10.42
C ASN A 426 -28.69 1.05 -10.44
N GLY A 427 -28.08 0.72 -9.29
CA GLY A 427 -26.65 0.39 -9.16
C GLY A 427 -25.67 1.57 -9.34
N GLY A 428 -26.12 2.69 -9.92
CA GLY A 428 -25.42 3.96 -9.81
C GLY A 428 -25.54 4.48 -8.38
N GLY A 429 -24.42 4.54 -7.66
CA GLY A 429 -24.33 5.33 -6.43
C GLY A 429 -24.74 6.78 -6.72
N ALA A 430 -25.37 7.45 -5.77
CA ALA A 430 -25.71 8.85 -5.95
C ALA A 430 -24.41 9.65 -6.14
N CYS A 431 -24.36 10.47 -7.18
CA CYS A 431 -23.19 11.28 -7.52
C CYS A 431 -23.08 12.41 -6.48
N HIS A 432 -22.44 12.11 -5.35
CA HIS A 432 -22.50 12.88 -4.11
C HIS A 432 -21.65 14.15 -4.12
N ASN A 433 -20.82 14.35 -5.15
CA ASN A 433 -19.70 15.31 -5.16
C ASN A 433 -20.11 16.74 -5.58
N ASN A 434 -21.37 17.13 -5.31
CA ASN A 434 -21.94 18.46 -5.63
C ASN A 434 -21.88 18.84 -7.15
N GLU A 435 -21.92 17.81 -8.01
CA GLU A 435 -21.83 17.83 -9.48
C GLU A 435 -23.04 18.46 -10.22
N GLN A 436 -22.82 19.39 -11.15
CA GLN A 436 -23.90 20.24 -11.72
C GLN A 436 -24.67 19.65 -12.94
N GLN A 437 -24.36 18.43 -13.37
CA GLN A 437 -24.90 17.84 -14.60
C GLN A 437 -25.97 16.77 -14.37
N SER A 438 -26.88 16.65 -15.33
CA SER A 438 -27.70 15.45 -15.52
C SER A 438 -26.96 14.48 -16.45
N TYR A 439 -26.58 13.29 -15.95
CA TYR A 439 -25.99 12.25 -16.80
C TYR A 439 -27.06 11.59 -17.68
N GLN A 440 -26.85 11.63 -18.99
CA GLN A 440 -27.77 11.17 -20.03
C GLN A 440 -27.13 10.06 -20.89
N PRO A 441 -27.83 8.95 -21.19
CA PRO A 441 -27.32 7.92 -22.09
C PRO A 441 -26.95 8.45 -23.48
N SER A 442 -27.73 9.40 -24.02
CA SER A 442 -27.51 10.04 -25.33
C SER A 442 -26.29 10.96 -25.42
N ALA A 443 -25.66 11.30 -24.28
CA ALA A 443 -24.41 12.06 -24.25
C ALA A 443 -23.18 11.19 -24.55
N ASN A 444 -23.32 9.86 -24.54
CA ASN A 444 -22.25 8.90 -24.82
C ASN A 444 -22.48 8.30 -26.21
N ALA A 445 -21.55 8.51 -27.13
CA ALA A 445 -21.65 8.02 -28.50
C ALA A 445 -20.28 7.62 -29.05
N LEU A 446 -20.27 6.90 -30.17
CA LEU A 446 -19.10 6.79 -31.04
C LEU A 446 -19.14 7.92 -32.08
N ASP A 447 -18.01 8.58 -32.32
CA ASP A 447 -17.92 9.62 -33.36
C ASP A 447 -17.62 9.09 -34.76
N GLY A 448 -17.50 7.76 -34.92
CA GLY A 448 -17.17 7.10 -36.19
C GLY A 448 -15.75 7.42 -36.70
N SER A 449 -14.94 8.09 -35.90
CA SER A 449 -13.55 8.46 -36.19
C SER A 449 -12.56 7.74 -35.25
N GLY A 450 -12.98 6.59 -34.70
CA GLY A 450 -12.20 5.77 -33.76
C GLY A 450 -12.38 6.12 -32.28
N ASN A 451 -13.34 6.97 -31.89
CA ASN A 451 -13.45 7.42 -30.50
C ASN A 451 -14.84 7.16 -29.90
N ALA A 452 -14.86 6.72 -28.63
CA ALA A 452 -15.97 6.99 -27.75
C ALA A 452 -15.89 8.45 -27.29
N VAL A 453 -17.03 9.14 -27.25
CA VAL A 453 -17.14 10.56 -26.94
C VAL A 453 -18.22 10.79 -25.91
N ILE A 454 -17.87 11.51 -24.86
CA ILE A 454 -18.81 12.07 -23.88
C ILE A 454 -19.01 13.54 -24.24
N THR A 455 -20.19 13.87 -24.78
CA THR A 455 -20.57 15.26 -25.09
C THR A 455 -21.27 15.88 -23.89
N THR A 456 -20.83 17.08 -23.54
CA THR A 456 -21.32 17.85 -22.38
C THR A 456 -21.88 19.17 -22.90
N GLU A 457 -23.07 19.57 -22.46
CA GLU A 457 -23.73 20.79 -22.96
C GLU A 457 -24.18 21.70 -21.83
N LYS A 458 -24.00 23.01 -22.04
CA LYS A 458 -24.60 24.03 -21.19
C LYS A 458 -26.03 24.26 -21.61
N LEU A 459 -26.97 24.05 -20.70
CA LEU A 459 -28.39 24.24 -20.99
C LEU A 459 -28.79 25.72 -20.84
N SER A 460 -29.62 26.20 -21.76
CA SER A 460 -30.32 27.49 -21.66
C SER A 460 -31.51 27.45 -20.68
N THR A 461 -31.92 26.26 -20.25
CA THR A 461 -32.95 26.03 -19.23
C THR A 461 -32.56 24.76 -18.47
N SER A 462 -32.36 24.85 -17.16
CA SER A 462 -31.93 23.72 -16.33
C SER A 462 -32.94 22.57 -16.34
N ILE A 463 -32.44 21.34 -16.33
CA ILE A 463 -33.23 20.16 -16.01
C ILE A 463 -33.56 20.21 -14.50
N THR A 464 -34.83 20.07 -14.13
CA THR A 464 -35.28 20.14 -12.72
C THR A 464 -36.01 18.88 -12.28
N GLY A 465 -36.13 18.70 -10.96
CA GLY A 465 -36.81 17.54 -10.37
C GLY A 465 -36.11 16.22 -10.68
N GLY A 466 -36.90 15.15 -10.88
CA GLY A 466 -36.42 13.76 -10.93
C GLY A 466 -35.40 13.41 -12.03
N GLN A 467 -35.19 14.30 -13.01
CA GLN A 467 -34.22 14.13 -14.08
C GLN A 467 -32.84 14.74 -13.76
N CYS A 468 -32.71 15.42 -12.63
CA CYS A 468 -31.46 15.99 -12.12
C CYS A 468 -30.92 15.14 -10.95
N LEU A 469 -29.68 15.42 -10.51
CA LEU A 469 -29.15 14.86 -9.26
C LEU A 469 -29.94 15.38 -8.05
N ALA A 470 -30.34 14.47 -7.17
CA ALA A 470 -31.39 14.70 -6.17
C ALA A 470 -31.09 15.81 -5.15
N TRP A 471 -29.81 16.04 -4.84
CA TRP A 471 -29.36 17.10 -3.94
C TRP A 471 -29.21 18.47 -4.66
N SER A 472 -29.14 18.47 -6.00
CA SER A 472 -28.93 19.68 -6.83
C SER A 472 -30.26 20.39 -7.13
N GLY A 473 -31.31 19.62 -7.43
CA GLY A 473 -32.65 20.11 -7.76
C GLY A 473 -32.79 20.83 -9.11
N SER A 474 -31.72 21.42 -9.63
CA SER A 474 -31.63 22.12 -10.91
C SER A 474 -30.25 21.91 -11.54
N CYS A 475 -30.18 21.10 -12.59
CA CYS A 475 -28.96 20.76 -13.33
C CYS A 475 -28.86 21.63 -14.60
N PRO A 476 -28.01 22.66 -14.65
CA PRO A 476 -27.85 23.53 -15.82
C PRO A 476 -26.89 22.96 -16.89
N PHE A 477 -26.58 21.67 -16.83
CA PHE A 477 -25.76 20.94 -17.79
C PHE A 477 -26.31 19.53 -18.06
N THR A 478 -26.07 19.01 -19.26
CA THR A 478 -26.08 17.56 -19.57
C THR A 478 -24.66 17.05 -19.74
N SER A 479 -24.43 15.76 -19.43
CA SER A 479 -23.16 15.07 -19.68
C SER A 479 -23.38 13.55 -19.80
N GLY A 480 -22.32 12.79 -20.04
CA GLY A 480 -22.32 11.33 -20.10
C GLY A 480 -21.49 10.66 -19.00
N ARG A 481 -21.93 9.45 -18.65
CA ARG A 481 -21.24 8.45 -17.84
C ARG A 481 -21.53 7.07 -18.44
N PHE A 482 -20.52 6.23 -18.55
CA PHE A 482 -20.69 4.83 -18.95
C PHE A 482 -19.64 3.93 -18.28
N ASP A 483 -19.98 2.65 -18.08
CA ASP A 483 -19.14 1.70 -17.33
C ASP A 483 -19.33 0.24 -17.75
N THR A 484 -18.43 -0.65 -17.31
CA THR A 484 -18.47 -2.10 -17.61
C THR A 484 -19.15 -2.96 -16.54
N GLN A 485 -19.88 -2.36 -15.58
CA GLN A 485 -20.42 -3.09 -14.41
C GLN A 485 -21.34 -4.25 -14.84
N GLY A 486 -21.05 -5.47 -14.39
CA GLY A 486 -21.82 -6.68 -14.72
C GLY A 486 -21.74 -7.09 -16.20
N LYS A 487 -20.65 -6.70 -16.88
CA LYS A 487 -20.37 -7.02 -18.30
C LYS A 487 -18.92 -7.42 -18.51
N VAL A 488 -17.99 -6.61 -17.99
CA VAL A 488 -16.55 -6.89 -17.99
C VAL A 488 -15.96 -6.43 -16.67
N SER A 489 -15.20 -7.31 -16.03
CA SER A 489 -14.42 -7.03 -14.83
C SER A 489 -12.95 -7.41 -15.03
N PHE A 490 -12.07 -6.76 -14.29
CA PHE A 490 -10.62 -6.86 -14.42
C PHE A 490 -10.00 -7.10 -13.04
N GLN A 491 -8.98 -7.96 -12.96
CA GLN A 491 -8.19 -8.12 -11.74
C GLN A 491 -6.70 -8.20 -12.06
N TYR A 492 -5.91 -7.27 -11.50
CA TYR A 492 -4.48 -7.09 -11.76
C TYR A 492 -4.14 -6.81 -13.25
N GLY A 493 -2.86 -6.66 -13.55
CA GLY A 493 -2.36 -6.38 -14.90
C GLY A 493 -2.00 -4.92 -15.11
N LEU A 494 -1.97 -4.51 -16.38
CA LEU A 494 -1.78 -3.13 -16.81
C LEU A 494 -3.04 -2.71 -17.57
N ILE A 495 -3.76 -1.71 -17.06
CA ILE A 495 -4.90 -1.10 -17.75
C ILE A 495 -4.49 0.28 -18.22
N GLU A 496 -4.70 0.59 -19.49
CA GLU A 496 -4.40 1.90 -20.08
C GLU A 496 -5.55 2.38 -20.97
N ALA A 497 -5.81 3.69 -20.95
CA ALA A 497 -6.73 4.34 -21.87
C ALA A 497 -6.08 5.59 -22.48
N ARG A 498 -6.38 5.86 -23.74
CA ARG A 498 -5.88 7.05 -24.46
C ARG A 498 -7.01 8.05 -24.63
N ILE A 499 -6.87 9.22 -23.99
CA ILE A 499 -7.96 10.17 -23.75
C ILE A 499 -7.52 11.60 -24.09
N GLN A 500 -8.37 12.35 -24.79
CA GLN A 500 -8.31 13.81 -24.89
C GLN A 500 -9.32 14.39 -23.91
N ASN A 501 -8.86 15.26 -22.99
CA ASN A 501 -9.73 15.86 -21.99
C ASN A 501 -10.57 17.03 -22.58
N PRO A 502 -11.80 17.24 -22.08
CA PRO A 502 -12.69 18.31 -22.50
C PRO A 502 -12.09 19.70 -22.26
N VAL A 503 -12.27 20.59 -23.24
CA VAL A 503 -11.84 21.99 -23.17
C VAL A 503 -12.79 22.81 -22.27
N GLY A 504 -12.22 23.68 -21.45
CA GLY A 504 -12.96 24.67 -20.66
C GLY A 504 -13.18 24.28 -19.20
N GLY A 505 -13.30 25.28 -18.32
CA GLY A 505 -13.41 25.09 -16.88
C GLY A 505 -14.75 24.50 -16.45
N ALA A 506 -14.82 24.05 -15.20
CA ALA A 506 -15.84 23.19 -14.59
C ALA A 506 -15.95 21.76 -15.15
N ASN A 507 -15.33 21.40 -16.28
CA ASN A 507 -15.25 20.00 -16.69
C ASN A 507 -14.32 19.22 -15.74
N TRP A 508 -14.84 18.12 -15.22
CA TRP A 508 -14.13 17.16 -14.37
C TRP A 508 -14.22 15.78 -15.04
N PRO A 509 -13.40 15.53 -16.08
CA PRO A 509 -13.33 14.25 -16.75
C PRO A 509 -12.70 13.21 -15.81
N ALA A 510 -13.18 11.98 -15.85
CA ALA A 510 -12.67 10.89 -15.02
C ALA A 510 -12.56 9.58 -15.81
N PHE A 511 -11.45 8.89 -15.61
CA PHE A 511 -11.22 7.50 -15.99
C PHE A 511 -10.77 6.74 -14.74
N TRP A 512 -11.64 5.85 -14.26
CA TRP A 512 -11.52 5.25 -12.93
C TRP A 512 -12.10 3.85 -12.89
N MET A 513 -11.89 3.16 -11.78
CA MET A 513 -12.35 1.80 -11.55
C MET A 513 -12.92 1.66 -10.14
N LEU A 514 -13.94 0.83 -9.99
CA LEU A 514 -14.60 0.53 -8.72
C LEU A 514 -14.76 -0.99 -8.55
N GLY A 515 -14.69 -1.49 -7.32
CA GLY A 515 -14.82 -2.92 -7.04
C GLY A 515 -16.16 -3.52 -7.48
N THR A 516 -16.14 -4.77 -7.96
CA THR A 516 -17.38 -5.45 -8.40
C THR A 516 -18.33 -5.79 -7.25
N ASP A 517 -17.82 -5.84 -6.02
CA ASP A 517 -18.56 -6.17 -4.79
C ASP A 517 -19.22 -4.93 -4.12
N ILE A 518 -19.20 -3.78 -4.80
CA ILE A 518 -19.74 -2.49 -4.33
C ILE A 518 -21.18 -2.57 -3.79
N THR A 519 -22.02 -3.44 -4.36
CA THR A 519 -23.41 -3.64 -3.91
C THR A 519 -23.53 -4.48 -2.63
N SER A 520 -22.47 -5.19 -2.23
CA SER A 520 -22.41 -6.01 -1.02
C SER A 520 -21.59 -5.41 0.13
N VAL A 521 -20.50 -4.67 -0.17
CA VAL A 521 -19.64 -4.07 0.88
C VAL A 521 -19.74 -2.53 0.98
N GLY A 522 -20.26 -1.88 -0.05
CA GLY A 522 -20.36 -0.42 -0.14
C GLY A 522 -19.04 0.30 -0.40
N TRP A 523 -19.13 1.57 -0.78
CA TRP A 523 -18.00 2.48 -0.80
C TRP A 523 -17.70 2.97 0.63
N PRO A 524 -16.43 3.13 1.04
CA PRO A 524 -15.17 2.93 0.30
C PRO A 524 -14.60 1.50 0.41
N SER A 525 -15.31 0.57 1.07
CA SER A 525 -14.84 -0.80 1.33
C SER A 525 -14.60 -1.66 0.09
N SER A 526 -15.27 -1.35 -1.01
CA SER A 526 -15.09 -1.97 -2.34
C SER A 526 -13.83 -1.48 -3.08
N GLY A 527 -13.19 -0.42 -2.59
CA GLY A 527 -12.04 0.22 -3.22
C GLY A 527 -12.36 0.99 -4.51
N GLU A 528 -11.60 2.07 -4.75
CA GLU A 528 -11.68 2.91 -5.95
C GLU A 528 -10.26 3.21 -6.47
N ILE A 529 -10.09 3.25 -7.80
CA ILE A 529 -8.82 3.55 -8.46
C ILE A 529 -9.08 4.61 -9.54
N ASP A 530 -8.74 5.86 -9.24
CA ASP A 530 -8.86 7.00 -10.13
C ASP A 530 -7.58 7.13 -10.96
N ILE A 531 -7.60 6.53 -12.16
CA ILE A 531 -6.43 6.47 -13.04
C ILE A 531 -6.15 7.85 -13.64
N MET A 532 -7.21 8.64 -13.89
CA MET A 532 -7.13 10.04 -14.27
C MET A 532 -8.39 10.79 -13.82
N GLU A 533 -8.18 11.93 -13.17
CA GLU A 533 -9.17 13.01 -13.06
C GLU A 533 -8.62 14.30 -13.68
N GLY A 534 -9.42 15.05 -14.45
CA GLY A 534 -9.06 16.40 -14.89
C GLY A 534 -9.41 17.46 -13.86
N LYS A 535 -8.46 18.35 -13.56
CA LYS A 535 -8.62 19.49 -12.63
C LYS A 535 -8.56 20.84 -13.35
N SER A 536 -7.69 20.96 -14.34
CA SER A 536 -7.61 22.09 -15.28
C SER A 536 -7.12 21.61 -16.64
N SER A 537 -6.95 22.50 -17.63
CA SER A 537 -6.32 22.13 -18.89
C SER A 537 -4.85 21.71 -18.74
N SER A 538 -4.17 22.08 -17.66
CA SER A 538 -2.75 21.82 -17.39
C SER A 538 -2.50 20.98 -16.12
N LEU A 539 -3.55 20.43 -15.51
CA LEU A 539 -3.47 19.60 -14.31
C LEU A 539 -4.47 18.44 -14.36
N VAL A 540 -3.94 17.23 -14.25
CA VAL A 540 -4.70 16.02 -13.90
C VAL A 540 -4.22 15.50 -12.54
N SER A 541 -4.96 14.54 -11.98
CA SER A 541 -4.54 13.74 -10.84
C SER A 541 -4.83 12.27 -11.06
N GLY A 542 -4.28 11.45 -10.17
CA GLY A 542 -4.75 10.09 -9.93
C GLY A 542 -4.82 9.81 -8.44
N ALA A 543 -5.75 8.95 -8.04
CA ALA A 543 -5.99 8.59 -6.64
C ALA A 543 -6.31 7.09 -6.48
N ILE A 544 -6.27 6.61 -5.24
CA ILE A 544 -6.93 5.38 -4.82
C ILE A 544 -7.66 5.61 -3.50
N HIS A 545 -8.85 5.03 -3.34
CA HIS A 545 -9.65 5.08 -2.11
C HIS A 545 -9.88 3.67 -1.56
N TRP A 546 -9.85 3.52 -0.23
CA TRP A 546 -10.10 2.27 0.49
C TRP A 546 -10.71 2.54 1.87
N SER A 547 -11.08 1.47 2.59
CA SER A 547 -11.76 1.58 3.88
C SER A 547 -10.81 1.55 5.09
N ASN A 548 -10.80 2.65 5.84
CA ASN A 548 -10.23 2.76 7.18
C ASN A 548 -11.36 2.63 8.22
N GLY A 549 -11.75 1.37 8.50
CA GLY A 549 -12.81 1.07 9.46
C GLY A 549 -14.20 1.57 9.05
N GLY A 550 -14.48 1.62 7.75
CA GLY A 550 -15.72 2.16 7.17
C GLY A 550 -15.63 3.63 6.73
N ASN A 551 -14.55 4.33 7.08
CA ASN A 551 -14.29 5.70 6.61
C ASN A 551 -13.44 5.69 5.33
N ASP A 552 -13.57 6.74 4.53
CA ASP A 552 -12.72 6.97 3.36
C ASP A 552 -11.29 7.29 3.78
N ALA A 553 -10.37 6.43 3.34
CA ALA A 553 -8.94 6.68 3.35
C ALA A 553 -8.44 6.63 1.91
N TYR A 554 -7.67 7.63 1.53
CA TYR A 554 -7.25 7.81 0.16
C TYR A 554 -5.80 8.27 0.07
N ALA A 555 -5.22 8.01 -1.10
CA ALA A 555 -3.89 8.46 -1.50
C ALA A 555 -4.00 9.09 -2.89
N TYR A 556 -3.48 10.30 -3.05
CA TYR A 556 -3.70 11.17 -4.22
C TYR A 556 -2.38 11.76 -4.72
N ALA A 557 -2.25 11.96 -6.03
CA ALA A 557 -1.15 12.68 -6.64
C ALA A 557 -1.60 13.60 -7.78
N ASN A 558 -1.06 14.82 -7.80
CA ASN A 558 -1.18 15.79 -8.90
C ASN A 558 -0.13 15.52 -9.98
N HIS A 559 -0.49 15.71 -11.24
CA HIS A 559 0.43 15.71 -12.38
C HIS A 559 0.19 16.93 -13.29
N PRO A 560 1.08 17.94 -13.23
CA PRO A 560 1.03 19.08 -14.14
C PRO A 560 1.60 18.71 -15.51
N GLY A 561 1.04 19.28 -16.57
CA GLY A 561 1.50 19.11 -17.95
C GLY A 561 1.06 20.28 -18.84
N ASP A 562 1.63 20.38 -20.04
CA ASP A 562 1.49 21.59 -20.87
C ASP A 562 0.03 21.87 -21.27
N ASN A 563 -0.69 20.88 -21.82
CA ASN A 563 -2.14 20.97 -22.06
C ASN A 563 -2.80 19.59 -22.35
N PHE A 564 -3.49 19.00 -21.35
CA PHE A 564 -4.21 17.73 -21.46
C PHE A 564 -5.47 17.76 -22.34
N THR A 565 -5.91 18.94 -22.77
CA THR A 565 -7.06 19.12 -23.67
C THR A 565 -6.66 19.25 -25.14
N ASN A 566 -5.36 19.36 -25.43
CA ASN A 566 -4.81 19.57 -26.77
C ASN A 566 -4.23 18.28 -27.35
N GLY A 567 -5.11 17.37 -27.78
CA GLY A 567 -4.75 16.02 -28.23
C GLY A 567 -4.92 14.97 -27.13
N PHE A 568 -4.42 13.77 -27.38
CA PHE A 568 -4.66 12.59 -26.56
C PHE A 568 -3.43 12.16 -25.78
N HIS A 569 -3.63 11.94 -24.48
CA HIS A 569 -2.64 11.46 -23.51
C HIS A 569 -2.98 10.02 -23.08
N VAL A 570 -1.97 9.27 -22.62
CA VAL A 570 -2.14 7.88 -22.15
C VAL A 570 -2.15 7.85 -20.63
N TYR A 571 -3.28 7.45 -20.07
CA TYR A 571 -3.50 7.29 -18.63
C TYR A 571 -3.53 5.80 -18.29
N SER A 572 -2.78 5.36 -17.28
CA SER A 572 -2.61 3.93 -17.02
C SER A 572 -2.35 3.57 -15.57
N VAL A 573 -2.81 2.37 -15.18
CA VAL A 573 -2.56 1.77 -13.86
C VAL A 573 -1.80 0.45 -14.02
N TYR A 574 -0.74 0.32 -13.23
CA TYR A 574 0.05 -0.89 -13.03
C TYR A 574 -0.42 -1.53 -11.72
N TRP A 575 -1.15 -2.65 -11.81
CA TRP A 575 -1.84 -3.27 -10.69
C TRP A 575 -1.39 -4.73 -10.50
N LEU A 576 -0.94 -5.04 -9.28
CA LEU A 576 -0.63 -6.40 -8.81
C LEU A 576 -1.30 -6.59 -7.45
N GLU A 577 -1.35 -7.83 -6.94
CA GLU A 577 -1.99 -8.19 -5.66
C GLU A 577 -1.74 -7.21 -4.51
N ASN A 578 -0.53 -6.67 -4.41
CA ASN A 578 -0.07 -5.83 -3.30
C ASN A 578 0.48 -4.47 -3.75
N TYR A 579 0.21 -4.04 -4.99
CA TYR A 579 0.82 -2.87 -5.62
C TYR A 579 -0.13 -2.18 -6.60
N ILE A 580 -0.24 -0.85 -6.49
CA ILE A 580 -0.83 0.03 -7.49
C ILE A 580 0.17 1.16 -7.78
N ALA A 581 0.39 1.44 -9.06
CA ALA A 581 0.96 2.72 -9.47
C ALA A 581 0.22 3.30 -10.68
N LEU A 582 0.04 4.62 -10.65
CA LEU A 582 -0.67 5.39 -11.67
C LEU A 582 0.32 6.19 -12.50
N TYR A 583 0.08 6.27 -13.80
CA TYR A 583 0.99 6.85 -14.79
C TYR A 583 0.25 7.70 -15.81
N VAL A 584 0.85 8.84 -16.16
CA VAL A 584 0.43 9.73 -17.25
C VAL A 584 1.58 9.83 -18.26
N ASP A 585 1.32 9.48 -19.52
CA ASP A 585 2.31 9.43 -20.61
C ASP A 585 3.63 8.69 -20.25
N GLY A 586 3.51 7.64 -19.43
CA GLY A 586 4.65 6.86 -18.92
C GLY A 586 5.40 7.48 -17.74
N THR A 587 5.04 8.68 -17.29
CA THR A 587 5.50 9.27 -16.03
C THR A 587 4.68 8.72 -14.86
N LYS A 588 5.33 8.11 -13.86
CA LYS A 588 4.65 7.62 -12.64
C LYS A 588 4.28 8.79 -11.74
N ILE A 589 3.01 8.87 -11.33
CA ILE A 589 2.46 9.98 -10.53
C ILE A 589 2.09 9.54 -9.11
N LEU A 590 1.54 8.33 -8.95
CA LEU A 590 1.20 7.73 -7.67
C LEU A 590 1.80 6.32 -7.60
N GLU A 591 2.21 5.90 -6.42
CA GLU A 591 2.65 4.53 -6.12
C GLU A 591 2.25 4.19 -4.68
N ARG A 592 1.59 3.05 -4.49
CA ARG A 592 1.20 2.50 -3.19
C ARG A 592 1.31 0.97 -3.20
N THR A 593 1.70 0.42 -2.07
CA THR A 593 1.57 -1.00 -1.73
C THR A 593 0.65 -1.15 -0.54
N ASN A 594 0.19 -2.37 -0.29
CA ASN A 594 -0.51 -2.73 0.96
C ASN A 594 0.25 -2.33 2.25
N THR A 595 1.59 -2.22 2.18
CA THR A 595 2.48 -1.79 3.28
C THR A 595 2.87 -0.31 3.27
N THR A 596 2.58 0.44 2.20
CA THR A 596 2.92 1.87 2.07
C THR A 596 1.69 2.76 1.96
N LEU A 597 0.53 2.26 2.39
CA LEU A 597 -0.63 3.09 2.70
C LEU A 597 -0.23 4.09 3.81
N ASP A 598 -0.51 5.37 3.56
CA ASP A 598 -0.29 6.50 4.47
C ASP A 598 -1.35 6.60 5.57
N GLN A 599 -2.46 5.89 5.41
CA GLN A 599 -3.52 5.70 6.40
C GLN A 599 -3.74 4.20 6.66
N SER A 600 -4.08 3.82 7.88
CA SER A 600 -4.47 2.44 8.19
C SER A 600 -5.70 2.02 7.37
N GLY A 601 -5.81 0.75 7.01
CA GLY A 601 -7.02 0.23 6.37
C GLY A 601 -6.83 -1.17 5.82
N ALA A 602 -7.92 -1.75 5.32
CA ALA A 602 -7.85 -2.99 4.54
C ALA A 602 -7.44 -2.65 3.09
N TRP A 603 -6.50 -3.41 2.53
CA TRP A 603 -6.13 -3.30 1.12
C TRP A 603 -7.27 -3.85 0.24
N ALA A 604 -8.09 -2.95 -0.31
CA ALA A 604 -9.30 -3.25 -1.08
C ALA A 604 -9.05 -3.55 -2.56
N PHE A 605 -7.80 -3.82 -2.97
CA PHE A 605 -7.42 -3.95 -4.38
C PHE A 605 -6.95 -5.36 -4.74
N ASN A 606 -7.59 -6.38 -4.15
CA ASN A 606 -7.26 -7.80 -4.29
C ASN A 606 -8.43 -8.67 -4.81
N HIS A 607 -9.43 -8.04 -5.43
CA HIS A 607 -10.59 -8.66 -6.08
C HIS A 607 -10.88 -7.97 -7.44
N PRO A 608 -11.87 -8.42 -8.24
CA PRO A 608 -12.20 -7.77 -9.50
C PRO A 608 -12.80 -6.37 -9.34
N PHE A 609 -12.54 -5.53 -10.34
CA PHE A 609 -13.01 -4.15 -10.50
C PHE A 609 -13.63 -3.96 -11.89
N PHE A 610 -14.51 -2.99 -12.06
CA PHE A 610 -15.07 -2.58 -13.36
C PHE A 610 -14.64 -1.15 -13.72
N ILE A 611 -14.56 -0.83 -15.02
CA ILE A 611 -14.10 0.49 -15.52
C ILE A 611 -15.28 1.46 -15.64
N ILE A 612 -15.05 2.73 -15.32
CA ILE A 612 -15.98 3.85 -15.50
C ILE A 612 -15.29 4.99 -16.27
N PHE A 613 -16.05 5.60 -17.19
CA PHE A 613 -15.74 6.90 -17.78
C PHE A 613 -16.90 7.87 -17.54
N ASN A 614 -16.60 9.11 -17.15
CA ASN A 614 -17.57 10.21 -17.12
C ASN A 614 -16.90 11.58 -17.33
N ASN A 615 -17.71 12.59 -17.62
CA ASN A 615 -17.33 14.00 -17.41
C ASN A 615 -18.30 14.64 -16.42
N ALA A 616 -17.88 14.78 -15.17
CA ALA A 616 -18.62 15.52 -14.16
C ALA A 616 -18.49 17.04 -14.40
N ILE A 617 -19.35 17.83 -13.76
CA ILE A 617 -19.28 19.28 -13.78
C ILE A 617 -19.12 19.82 -12.37
N SER A 618 -17.92 20.32 -12.07
CA SER A 618 -17.60 20.90 -10.77
C SER A 618 -18.43 22.16 -10.49
N PRO A 619 -18.88 22.37 -9.23
CA PRO A 619 -19.31 23.68 -8.80
C PRO A 619 -18.13 24.67 -8.77
N ALA A 620 -18.43 25.97 -8.67
CA ALA A 620 -17.41 26.99 -8.44
C ALA A 620 -16.74 26.77 -7.08
N GLY A 621 -15.40 26.63 -7.07
CA GLY A 621 -14.64 26.26 -5.87
C GLY A 621 -14.68 24.77 -5.51
N GLY A 622 -15.15 23.92 -6.43
CA GLY A 622 -15.09 22.46 -6.31
C GLY A 622 -13.78 21.86 -6.83
N PHE A 623 -13.87 20.65 -7.40
CA PHE A 623 -12.72 19.81 -7.77
C PHE A 623 -11.99 20.20 -9.06
N SER A 624 -12.51 21.16 -9.84
CA SER A 624 -11.84 21.67 -11.05
C SER A 624 -11.88 23.21 -11.11
N ASP A 625 -11.21 23.77 -12.13
CA ASP A 625 -11.36 25.18 -12.55
C ASP A 625 -12.83 25.63 -12.56
N ALA A 626 -13.09 26.94 -12.36
CA ALA A 626 -14.43 27.51 -12.46
C ALA A 626 -14.95 27.53 -13.92
N TYR A 627 -16.27 27.37 -14.09
CA TYR A 627 -16.93 27.43 -15.40
C TYR A 627 -16.66 28.76 -16.12
N ASN A 628 -16.10 28.69 -17.34
CA ASN A 628 -15.62 29.85 -18.08
C ASN A 628 -16.38 30.14 -19.40
N GLY A 629 -17.62 29.65 -19.53
CA GLY A 629 -18.58 30.16 -20.54
C GLY A 629 -18.76 29.36 -21.83
N TRP A 630 -18.21 28.15 -21.94
CA TRP A 630 -18.40 27.28 -23.11
C TRP A 630 -19.84 26.73 -23.22
N SER A 631 -20.34 26.55 -24.45
CA SER A 631 -21.68 26.01 -24.70
C SER A 631 -21.72 24.48 -24.83
N THR A 632 -20.68 23.88 -25.41
CA THR A 632 -20.48 22.42 -25.43
C THR A 632 -19.00 22.09 -25.24
N SER A 633 -18.71 20.90 -24.71
CA SER A 633 -17.36 20.34 -24.61
C SER A 633 -17.41 18.81 -24.75
N GLN A 634 -16.27 18.20 -25.10
CA GLN A 634 -16.18 16.77 -25.39
C GLN A 634 -14.93 16.13 -24.76
N MET A 635 -15.13 15.10 -23.95
CA MET A 635 -14.09 14.13 -23.61
C MET A 635 -14.07 13.07 -24.71
N LYS A 636 -12.88 12.73 -25.24
CA LYS A 636 -12.73 11.69 -26.27
C LYS A 636 -11.81 10.58 -25.79
N ILE A 637 -12.18 9.34 -26.06
CA ILE A 637 -11.46 8.13 -25.67
C ILE A 637 -11.21 7.30 -26.94
N ASP A 638 -9.94 7.21 -27.34
CA ASP A 638 -9.44 6.52 -28.55
C ASP A 638 -9.42 5.00 -28.32
N TYR A 639 -8.86 4.56 -27.20
CA TYR A 639 -8.94 3.16 -26.77
C TYR A 639 -8.92 3.01 -25.25
N VAL A 640 -9.32 1.83 -24.80
CA VAL A 640 -9.02 1.28 -23.48
C VAL A 640 -8.54 -0.17 -23.64
N ARG A 641 -7.42 -0.52 -23.00
CA ARG A 641 -6.75 -1.82 -23.16
C ARG A 641 -6.32 -2.38 -21.82
N HIS A 642 -6.43 -3.70 -21.68
CA HIS A 642 -5.95 -4.45 -20.53
C HIS A 642 -4.92 -5.49 -20.97
N TYR A 643 -3.75 -5.46 -20.33
CA TYR A 643 -2.64 -6.37 -20.55
C TYR A 643 -2.30 -7.14 -19.28
N GLN A 644 -1.66 -8.29 -19.42
CA GLN A 644 -0.88 -8.86 -18.33
C GLN A 644 0.26 -7.91 -17.91
N LEU A 645 0.58 -7.89 -16.62
CA LEU A 645 1.74 -7.23 -16.03
C LEU A 645 2.53 -8.28 -15.26
N ASN A 646 3.80 -8.48 -15.60
CA ASN A 646 4.65 -9.53 -15.03
C ASN A 646 4.02 -10.95 -15.11
N GLY A 647 3.17 -11.19 -16.13
CA GLY A 647 2.44 -12.45 -16.33
C GLY A 647 1.12 -12.60 -15.57
N VAL A 648 0.76 -11.67 -14.67
CA VAL A 648 -0.54 -11.67 -13.98
C VAL A 648 -1.52 -10.65 -14.57
N GLY A 649 -2.81 -10.90 -14.39
CA GLY A 649 -3.91 -10.13 -14.96
C GLY A 649 -5.00 -11.06 -15.48
N THR A 650 -6.25 -10.81 -15.12
CA THR A 650 -7.42 -11.60 -15.56
C THR A 650 -8.60 -10.70 -15.94
N VAL A 651 -9.45 -11.24 -16.81
CA VAL A 651 -10.70 -10.62 -17.25
C VAL A 651 -11.84 -11.59 -16.92
N GLY A 652 -12.93 -11.07 -16.37
CA GLY A 652 -14.17 -11.78 -16.08
C GLY A 652 -15.39 -11.00 -16.55
N ASN A 653 -16.58 -11.55 -16.30
CA ASN A 653 -17.88 -10.95 -16.63
C ASN A 653 -18.71 -10.77 -15.37
#